data_AF-A0A1R3UWS1-F1
#
_entry.id   AF-A0A1R3UWS1-F1
#
_cell.length_a   1.000
_cell.length_b   1.000
_cell.length_c   1.000
_cell.angle_alpha   90.00
_cell.angle_beta   90.00
_cell.angle_gamma   90.00
#
_symmetry.space_group_name_H-M   'P 1'
#
loop_
_entity.id
_entity.type
_entity.pdbx_description
1 polymer ?
#
loop_
_entity_poly.entity_id
_entity_poly.type
_entity_poly.pdbx_seq_one_letter_code
_entity_poly.pdbx_strand_id
1 'polypeptide(L)'
;MALFEAFQRLSVAKRAEFVARAVEDPAMAATILSSSVQERLVFLSLLADGDDAYTLGWAGRVEGPMRTDALDTAFTALGLRHEQLTRRFVMAGRRTLSLTSEASLIGRHEHRTGMEPRAREADAAATAERELRRPFEVLDEPLTRLTTVSYSEDDHLLVFCVHHAVVDGWSWGRLQADLAEFYGAVLEGTLDTTTTATAPAVTYADHVALEHTEAADGTHTAALERWRTELAGAPKAVSLPVDLPRKGFAGFGGAVVRGRLSPRDTAAVDALAAWCGATRFMTLLGLYARALHLHCGDDDIVIGTPVTGRPSARFDEVVGMFVNTIPIRLRGLAATDPAAWVDTAREAALSSFEGQRVPLDRIIDASGVVRENGRSPLFQVSFGYEHAEDTGRGPDLPGTWTRPYSVETDTAKFELSLVVGEQPDGSLEPALEYATGLFTEATARGLLDAFTGLVSELPDVERDAGHDDVLARMTRNAFRSPETTAIEFEGRDHSYRWLLEQVERVAALLAEQGVGQGDLVGVLADRTPLTVAAMLGAWRIGAAYLPLDPDLPAARLRRLVAGAGPAVLLTDEAPAPEGLGAPVLDVGAVPVETTAPPRPGPTDGSARAYVLYTSGSTGPPKGVAVPQRAVLAMVEDSLHLLGAEALTSVLASTSFSFDLSVLELFAPLAVGGTIRLVSSVFERPAGPNGRRSTLIVTVPFLAAEALRHGSLDAVGATVCLGGEPLRGALVDQIHAAGAARVLNLYGPSEDTSYSTAATVPPGTPHPTLGFPVPGGRLHLLDSEGLPVPEGGIGEVYLGGAGLADGYLGRPRLTAERFVPDLHSKEPGARLYRTGDLGRIDSNGELEYYGRIDRQVKVNGVRVELAEVEHVLCATPGIEDGAATLETHGGASGLAALVVLRPGATVPEVRSALRADQPSHLVPTTILAVTALPRLPNGKVDVRAVTDTLARTRRAGSTRPDGNRTHT
;
A
#
# COMPACT_ATOMS: atom_id res chain seq x y z
N MET A 1 8.07 -5.83 -50.92
CA MET A 1 9.16 -5.61 -51.91
C MET A 1 10.45 -6.34 -51.50
N ALA A 2 10.86 -6.26 -50.22
CA ALA A 2 12.03 -6.96 -49.65
C ALA A 2 12.08 -8.49 -49.88
N LEU A 3 10.95 -9.19 -49.78
CA LEU A 3 10.88 -10.64 -50.03
C LEU A 3 11.35 -11.05 -51.45
N PHE A 4 11.15 -10.15 -52.42
CA PHE A 4 11.60 -10.37 -53.81
C PHE A 4 13.08 -10.07 -54.00
N GLU A 5 13.61 -9.04 -53.33
CA GLU A 5 15.05 -8.75 -53.36
C GLU A 5 15.87 -9.81 -52.64
N ALA A 6 15.33 -10.43 -51.59
CA ALA A 6 15.94 -11.57 -50.90
C ALA A 6 15.83 -12.88 -51.71
N PHE A 7 14.68 -13.15 -52.34
CA PHE A 7 14.53 -14.27 -53.28
C PHE A 7 15.53 -14.16 -54.46
N GLN A 8 15.84 -12.94 -54.90
CA GLN A 8 16.88 -12.64 -55.88
C GLN A 8 18.32 -12.86 -55.36
N ARG A 9 18.54 -12.97 -54.04
CA ARG A 9 19.83 -13.30 -53.41
C ARG A 9 20.08 -14.81 -53.25
N LEU A 10 19.04 -15.64 -53.34
CA LEU A 10 19.19 -17.11 -53.35
C LEU A 10 19.98 -17.56 -54.60
N SER A 11 20.65 -18.71 -54.54
CA SER A 11 21.35 -19.24 -55.72
C SER A 11 20.34 -19.57 -56.84
N VAL A 12 20.77 -19.48 -58.11
CA VAL A 12 19.93 -19.83 -59.28
C VAL A 12 19.42 -21.27 -59.18
N ALA A 13 20.23 -22.18 -58.62
CA ALA A 13 19.85 -23.57 -58.37
C ALA A 13 18.74 -23.68 -57.31
N LYS A 14 18.89 -23.02 -56.15
CA LYS A 14 17.87 -22.97 -55.10
C LYS A 14 16.55 -22.40 -55.66
N ARG A 15 16.60 -21.29 -56.41
CA ARG A 15 15.41 -20.70 -57.07
C ARG A 15 14.69 -21.64 -58.04
N ALA A 16 15.44 -22.40 -58.84
CA ALA A 16 14.87 -23.32 -59.84
C ALA A 16 14.20 -24.53 -59.16
N GLU A 17 14.80 -25.04 -58.09
CA GLU A 17 14.25 -26.12 -57.24
C GLU A 17 12.96 -25.66 -56.52
N PHE A 18 12.92 -24.41 -56.05
CA PHE A 18 11.75 -23.81 -55.39
C PHE A 18 10.53 -23.63 -56.31
N VAL A 19 10.72 -23.28 -57.58
CA VAL A 19 9.60 -23.08 -58.53
C VAL A 19 9.05 -24.41 -59.05
N ALA A 20 9.89 -25.44 -59.17
CA ALA A 20 9.48 -26.76 -59.66
C ALA A 20 8.56 -27.51 -58.67
N ARG A 21 8.83 -27.41 -57.36
CA ARG A 21 8.09 -28.14 -56.32
C ARG A 21 6.65 -27.63 -56.08
N ALA A 22 6.37 -26.35 -56.31
CA ALA A 22 5.03 -25.79 -56.13
C ALA A 22 3.99 -26.27 -57.17
N VAL A 23 4.44 -26.92 -58.24
CA VAL A 23 3.59 -27.31 -59.39
C VAL A 23 3.27 -28.82 -59.39
N GLU A 24 3.95 -29.63 -58.57
CA GLU A 24 3.84 -31.10 -58.62
C GLU A 24 3.14 -31.77 -57.42
N ASP A 25 2.75 -31.03 -56.36
CA ASP A 25 2.15 -31.64 -55.16
C ASP A 25 0.62 -31.87 -55.30
N PRO A 26 0.12 -33.12 -55.27
CA PRO A 26 -1.32 -33.43 -55.40
C PRO A 26 -2.20 -32.96 -54.22
N ALA A 27 -1.63 -32.46 -53.12
CA ALA A 27 -2.36 -32.12 -51.89
C ALA A 27 -2.95 -30.69 -51.83
N MET A 28 -3.42 -30.14 -52.95
CA MET A 28 -3.97 -28.78 -53.02
C MET A 28 -5.23 -28.56 -52.13
N ALA A 29 -5.86 -29.62 -51.63
CA ALA A 29 -7.02 -29.56 -50.74
C ALA A 29 -6.68 -29.35 -49.24
N ALA A 30 -5.42 -29.56 -48.83
CA ALA A 30 -4.96 -29.45 -47.43
C ALA A 30 -4.06 -28.22 -47.18
N THR A 31 -4.03 -27.27 -48.13
CA THR A 31 -3.19 -26.07 -48.08
C THR A 31 -3.95 -24.89 -47.48
N ILE A 32 -3.37 -24.22 -46.48
CA ILE A 32 -3.90 -22.94 -45.97
C ILE A 32 -2.86 -21.84 -46.10
N LEU A 33 -3.31 -20.57 -46.07
CA LEU A 33 -2.40 -19.43 -45.93
C LEU A 33 -1.65 -19.53 -44.59
N SER A 34 -0.47 -18.92 -44.52
CA SER A 34 0.21 -18.70 -43.24
C SER A 34 -0.29 -17.40 -42.60
N SER A 35 -0.17 -17.28 -41.28
CA SER A 35 -0.31 -15.98 -40.60
C SER A 35 0.83 -15.03 -41.00
N SER A 36 0.65 -13.72 -40.80
CA SER A 36 1.72 -12.75 -41.08
C SER A 36 3.00 -13.04 -40.27
N VAL A 37 2.83 -13.46 -39.02
CA VAL A 37 3.95 -13.81 -38.13
C VAL A 37 4.68 -15.07 -38.62
N GLN A 38 3.94 -16.08 -39.08
CA GLN A 38 4.54 -17.27 -39.70
C GLN A 38 5.34 -16.92 -40.96
N GLU A 39 4.78 -16.11 -41.87
CA GLU A 39 5.50 -15.66 -43.07
C GLU A 39 6.82 -14.95 -42.70
N ARG A 40 6.79 -14.09 -41.67
CA ARG A 40 7.96 -13.38 -41.17
C ARG A 40 9.00 -14.33 -40.57
N LEU A 41 8.60 -15.28 -39.73
CA LEU A 41 9.53 -16.23 -39.12
C LEU A 41 10.16 -17.16 -40.13
N VAL A 42 9.39 -17.69 -41.08
CA VAL A 42 9.93 -18.50 -42.18
C VAL A 42 10.93 -17.69 -43.00
N PHE A 43 10.62 -16.42 -43.28
CA PHE A 43 11.56 -15.52 -43.96
C PHE A 43 12.86 -15.30 -43.18
N LEU A 44 12.78 -15.07 -41.86
CA LEU A 44 13.95 -14.85 -41.02
C LEU A 44 14.83 -16.11 -40.92
N SER A 45 14.22 -17.30 -40.79
CA SER A 45 14.95 -18.57 -40.79
C SER A 45 15.66 -18.83 -42.12
N LEU A 46 15.06 -18.46 -43.25
CA LEU A 46 15.70 -18.56 -44.57
C LEU A 46 16.86 -17.57 -44.76
N LEU A 47 16.83 -16.42 -44.07
CA LEU A 47 17.90 -15.42 -44.11
C LEU A 47 19.09 -15.81 -43.22
N ALA A 48 18.83 -16.54 -42.14
CA ALA A 48 19.82 -16.95 -41.15
C ALA A 48 20.75 -18.09 -41.62
N ASP A 49 20.35 -18.86 -42.65
CA ASP A 49 21.10 -19.97 -43.28
C ASP A 49 21.78 -20.92 -42.28
N GLY A 50 20.99 -21.61 -41.45
CA GLY A 50 21.48 -22.66 -40.54
C GLY A 50 21.68 -22.24 -39.08
N ASP A 51 21.13 -21.10 -38.65
CA ASP A 51 21.11 -20.63 -37.25
C ASP A 51 19.95 -21.25 -36.43
N ASP A 52 20.05 -21.25 -35.11
CA ASP A 52 19.10 -21.88 -34.17
C ASP A 52 18.20 -20.86 -33.42
N ALA A 53 18.31 -19.58 -33.76
CA ALA A 53 17.63 -18.45 -33.08
C ALA A 53 16.10 -18.55 -32.93
N TYR A 54 15.45 -19.42 -33.70
CA TYR A 54 14.00 -19.68 -33.64
C TYR A 54 13.66 -21.13 -33.25
N THR A 55 14.58 -21.85 -32.61
CA THR A 55 14.28 -23.11 -31.95
C THR A 55 13.80 -22.84 -30.52
N LEU A 56 12.58 -23.26 -30.21
CA LEU A 56 12.12 -23.41 -28.84
C LEU A 56 12.45 -24.82 -28.39
N GLY A 57 13.07 -24.99 -27.22
CA GLY A 57 13.40 -26.33 -26.76
C GLY A 57 13.66 -26.43 -25.27
N TRP A 58 13.53 -27.66 -24.80
CA TRP A 58 13.85 -28.05 -23.43
C TRP A 58 14.70 -29.32 -23.47
N ALA A 59 15.71 -29.39 -22.61
CA ALA A 59 16.49 -30.58 -22.38
C ALA A 59 16.59 -30.84 -20.88
N GLY A 60 16.57 -32.11 -20.48
CA GLY A 60 16.69 -32.47 -19.07
C GLY A 60 17.03 -33.93 -18.85
N ARG A 61 17.65 -34.20 -17.70
CA ARG A 61 17.79 -35.55 -17.16
C ARG A 61 16.44 -36.05 -16.70
N VAL A 62 16.11 -37.29 -17.03
CA VAL A 62 14.92 -37.99 -16.58
C VAL A 62 15.39 -39.22 -15.82
N GLU A 63 15.16 -39.23 -14.51
CA GLU A 63 15.52 -40.31 -13.60
C GLU A 63 14.28 -41.17 -13.29
N GLY A 64 14.42 -42.49 -13.32
CA GLY A 64 13.33 -43.46 -13.16
C GLY A 64 12.95 -44.18 -14.45
N PRO A 65 12.02 -45.16 -14.38
CA PRO A 65 11.76 -46.14 -15.44
C PRO A 65 10.97 -45.55 -16.61
N MET A 66 11.65 -44.78 -17.48
CA MET A 66 11.02 -44.15 -18.64
C MET A 66 10.80 -45.15 -19.77
N ARG A 67 9.54 -45.25 -20.24
CA ARG A 67 9.12 -46.13 -21.34
C ARG A 67 9.11 -45.38 -22.66
N THR A 68 10.14 -45.58 -23.49
CA THR A 68 10.26 -44.90 -24.79
C THR A 68 9.11 -45.24 -25.75
N ASP A 69 8.55 -46.45 -25.66
CA ASP A 69 7.37 -46.86 -26.45
C ASP A 69 6.10 -46.10 -26.06
N ALA A 70 5.91 -45.86 -24.76
CA ALA A 70 4.82 -45.04 -24.26
C ALA A 70 5.01 -43.56 -24.66
N LEU A 71 6.26 -43.08 -24.63
CA LEU A 71 6.61 -41.72 -25.05
C LEU A 71 6.36 -41.49 -26.55
N ASP A 72 6.70 -42.45 -27.42
CA ASP A 72 6.38 -42.39 -28.85
C ASP A 72 4.88 -42.35 -29.12
N THR A 73 4.12 -43.16 -28.39
CA THR A 73 2.65 -43.19 -28.49
C THR A 73 2.05 -41.85 -28.06
N ALA A 74 2.55 -41.29 -26.96
CA ALA A 74 2.15 -39.98 -26.47
C ALA A 74 2.53 -38.85 -27.44
N PHE A 75 3.74 -38.89 -28.02
CA PHE A 75 4.21 -37.91 -28.99
C PHE A 75 3.43 -37.96 -30.31
N THR A 76 3.02 -39.17 -30.74
CA THR A 76 2.10 -39.34 -31.87
C THR A 76 0.73 -38.74 -31.56
N ALA A 77 0.17 -39.02 -30.38
CA ALA A 77 -1.11 -38.44 -29.94
C ALA A 77 -1.07 -36.91 -29.86
N LEU A 78 0.07 -36.35 -29.46
CA LEU A 78 0.33 -34.91 -29.44
C LEU A 78 0.20 -34.30 -30.84
N GLY A 79 0.81 -34.92 -31.86
CA GLY A 79 0.69 -34.48 -33.25
C GLY A 79 -0.72 -34.64 -33.84
N LEU A 80 -1.51 -35.60 -33.34
CA LEU A 80 -2.91 -35.78 -33.73
C LEU A 80 -3.83 -34.71 -33.12
N ARG A 81 -3.62 -34.34 -31.85
CA ARG A 81 -4.38 -33.27 -31.19
C ARG A 81 -4.04 -31.89 -31.75
N HIS A 82 -2.74 -31.66 -32.00
CA HIS A 82 -2.21 -30.36 -32.39
C HIS A 82 -1.69 -30.36 -33.83
N GLU A 83 -2.58 -30.06 -34.77
CA GLU A 83 -2.26 -30.05 -36.21
C GLU A 83 -1.06 -29.18 -36.60
N GLN A 84 -0.69 -28.16 -35.80
CA GLN A 84 0.46 -27.31 -36.08
C GLN A 84 1.80 -28.06 -36.01
N LEU A 85 1.90 -29.12 -35.21
CA LEU A 85 3.14 -29.86 -35.03
C LEU A 85 3.50 -30.75 -36.24
N THR A 86 2.49 -31.11 -37.05
CA THR A 86 2.62 -31.92 -38.26
C THR A 86 2.61 -31.08 -39.53
N ARG A 87 2.53 -29.75 -39.41
CA ARG A 87 2.56 -28.84 -40.56
C ARG A 87 3.98 -28.54 -41.03
N ARG A 88 4.11 -28.29 -42.33
CA ARG A 88 5.32 -27.83 -43.02
C ARG A 88 5.02 -26.57 -43.83
N PHE A 89 6.05 -25.79 -44.11
CA PHE A 89 5.91 -24.57 -44.90
C PHE A 89 6.44 -24.77 -46.32
N VAL A 90 5.73 -24.22 -47.30
CA VAL A 90 6.19 -24.13 -48.69
C VAL A 90 6.05 -22.71 -49.20
N MET A 91 6.89 -22.35 -50.17
CA MET A 91 6.84 -21.05 -50.82
C MET A 91 6.01 -21.12 -52.10
N ALA A 92 4.98 -20.27 -52.19
CA ALA A 92 4.18 -20.08 -53.41
C ALA A 92 4.35 -18.64 -53.92
N GLY A 93 5.34 -18.44 -54.79
CA GLY A 93 5.70 -17.11 -55.29
C GLY A 93 6.24 -16.20 -54.17
N ARG A 94 5.43 -15.21 -53.74
CA ARG A 94 5.78 -14.24 -52.68
C ARG A 94 5.10 -14.53 -51.33
N ARG A 95 4.41 -15.66 -51.20
CA ARG A 95 3.67 -16.05 -49.99
C ARG A 95 4.18 -17.38 -49.45
N THR A 96 3.99 -17.59 -48.16
CA THR A 96 4.25 -18.88 -47.51
C THR A 96 2.91 -19.57 -47.27
N LEU A 97 2.83 -20.84 -47.69
CA LEU A 97 1.66 -21.68 -47.43
C LEU A 97 2.03 -22.72 -46.36
N SER A 98 1.05 -23.07 -45.54
CA SER A 98 1.17 -24.14 -44.56
C SER A 98 0.44 -25.39 -45.09
N LEU A 99 1.15 -26.52 -45.09
CA LEU A 99 0.68 -27.82 -45.54
C LEU A 99 0.66 -28.79 -44.36
N THR A 100 -0.41 -29.56 -44.21
CA THR A 100 -0.44 -30.67 -43.25
C THR A 100 0.36 -31.86 -43.82
N SER A 101 1.34 -32.37 -43.07
CA SER A 101 2.06 -33.59 -43.42
C SER A 101 1.31 -34.82 -42.91
N GLU A 102 1.25 -35.90 -43.70
CA GLU A 102 0.78 -37.21 -43.24
C GLU A 102 1.79 -37.93 -42.33
N ALA A 103 2.96 -37.32 -42.06
CA ALA A 103 3.99 -37.92 -41.23
C ALA A 103 3.60 -37.92 -39.74
N SER A 104 3.62 -39.10 -39.11
CA SER A 104 3.48 -39.23 -37.66
C SER A 104 4.72 -38.71 -36.94
N LEU A 105 4.52 -38.04 -35.80
CA LEU A 105 5.60 -37.62 -34.91
C LEU A 105 6.14 -38.82 -34.14
N ILE A 106 7.40 -39.20 -34.41
CA ILE A 106 8.08 -40.32 -33.75
C ILE A 106 9.41 -39.78 -33.19
N GLY A 107 9.73 -40.15 -31.95
CA GLY A 107 10.96 -39.76 -31.28
C GLY A 107 12.18 -40.51 -31.81
N ARG A 108 13.35 -39.90 -31.62
CA ARG A 108 14.64 -40.56 -31.85
C ARG A 108 15.16 -41.11 -30.53
N HIS A 109 15.23 -42.44 -30.41
CA HIS A 109 15.69 -43.12 -29.21
C HIS A 109 17.08 -43.73 -29.41
N GLU A 110 18.05 -43.34 -28.56
CA GLU A 110 19.42 -43.84 -28.59
C GLU A 110 19.75 -44.55 -27.27
N HIS A 111 20.46 -45.69 -27.32
CA HIS A 111 20.92 -46.41 -26.14
C HIS A 111 22.44 -46.33 -26.02
N ARG A 112 22.92 -45.70 -24.94
CA ARG A 112 24.36 -45.49 -24.66
C ARG A 112 24.71 -46.06 -23.28
N THR A 113 24.71 -47.39 -23.19
CA THR A 113 24.96 -48.12 -21.94
C THR A 113 26.47 -48.32 -21.67
N GLY A 114 26.82 -48.66 -20.43
CA GLY A 114 28.20 -49.01 -20.05
C GLY A 114 29.16 -47.83 -19.85
N MET A 115 28.65 -46.59 -19.82
CA MET A 115 29.45 -45.40 -19.55
C MET A 115 29.63 -45.17 -18.05
N GLU A 116 30.77 -44.61 -17.65
CA GLU A 116 31.00 -44.13 -16.26
C GLU A 116 30.15 -42.88 -15.95
N PRO A 117 29.70 -42.65 -14.70
CA PRO A 117 28.76 -41.57 -14.37
C PRO A 117 29.19 -40.17 -14.84
N ARG A 118 30.46 -39.80 -14.67
CA ARG A 118 30.97 -38.51 -15.16
C ARG A 118 30.95 -38.39 -16.69
N ALA A 119 31.21 -39.50 -17.39
CA ALA A 119 31.15 -39.53 -18.84
C ALA A 119 29.71 -39.46 -19.35
N ARG A 120 28.74 -40.03 -18.62
CA ARG A 120 27.30 -39.89 -18.92
C ARG A 120 26.85 -38.45 -18.82
N GLU A 121 27.20 -37.78 -17.73
CA GLU A 121 26.80 -36.38 -17.51
C GLU A 121 27.37 -35.46 -18.61
N ALA A 122 28.65 -35.65 -18.96
CA ALA A 122 29.29 -34.90 -20.04
C ALA A 122 28.67 -35.18 -21.41
N ASP A 123 28.36 -36.45 -21.72
CA ASP A 123 27.69 -36.84 -22.96
C ASP A 123 26.25 -36.33 -23.04
N ALA A 124 25.54 -36.30 -21.91
CA ALA A 124 24.18 -35.78 -21.81
C ALA A 124 24.16 -34.27 -22.06
N ALA A 125 25.04 -33.51 -21.41
CA ALA A 125 25.18 -32.07 -21.63
C ALA A 125 25.55 -31.75 -23.09
N ALA A 126 26.56 -32.44 -23.65
CA ALA A 126 26.97 -32.23 -25.04
C ALA A 126 25.89 -32.63 -26.05
N THR A 127 25.08 -33.65 -25.74
CA THR A 127 23.95 -34.05 -26.57
C THR A 127 22.79 -33.07 -26.48
N ALA A 128 22.44 -32.61 -25.27
CA ALA A 128 21.44 -31.56 -25.06
C ALA A 128 21.78 -30.31 -25.87
N GLU A 129 23.02 -29.83 -25.75
CA GLU A 129 23.52 -28.67 -26.50
C GLU A 129 23.45 -28.91 -28.01
N ARG A 130 23.94 -30.05 -28.50
CA ARG A 130 23.90 -30.38 -29.93
C ARG A 130 22.48 -30.41 -30.49
N GLU A 131 21.53 -31.02 -29.78
CA GLU A 131 20.15 -31.15 -30.28
C GLU A 131 19.38 -29.82 -30.23
N LEU A 132 19.55 -29.03 -29.16
CA LEU A 132 18.94 -27.70 -29.04
C LEU A 132 19.47 -26.74 -30.11
N ARG A 133 20.77 -26.84 -30.45
CA ARG A 133 21.43 -26.00 -31.46
C ARG A 133 21.30 -26.52 -32.89
N ARG A 134 20.68 -27.67 -33.09
CA ARG A 134 20.52 -28.23 -34.43
C ARG A 134 19.44 -27.43 -35.18
N PRO A 135 19.78 -26.70 -36.25
CA PRO A 135 18.83 -25.84 -36.97
C PRO A 135 17.75 -26.67 -37.66
N PHE A 136 16.55 -26.10 -37.81
CA PHE A 136 15.48 -26.69 -38.60
C PHE A 136 15.59 -26.31 -40.08
N GLU A 137 15.48 -27.30 -40.97
CA GLU A 137 15.24 -27.03 -42.39
C GLU A 137 13.74 -26.72 -42.60
N VAL A 138 13.38 -25.45 -42.43
CA VAL A 138 11.98 -24.97 -42.33
C VAL A 138 11.05 -25.39 -43.47
N LEU A 139 11.60 -25.72 -44.64
CA LEU A 139 10.82 -26.12 -45.82
C LEU A 139 10.82 -27.64 -46.06
N ASP A 140 11.74 -28.39 -45.44
CA ASP A 140 12.07 -29.77 -45.85
C ASP A 140 11.87 -30.81 -44.74
N GLU A 141 11.92 -30.42 -43.46
CA GLU A 141 11.73 -31.34 -42.32
C GLU A 141 10.52 -31.00 -41.44
N PRO A 142 9.99 -31.96 -40.65
CA PRO A 142 9.05 -31.66 -39.57
C PRO A 142 9.64 -30.65 -38.59
N LEU A 143 8.83 -29.68 -38.18
CA LEU A 143 9.26 -28.59 -37.30
C LEU A 143 9.19 -28.93 -35.80
N THR A 144 9.14 -30.22 -35.48
CA THR A 144 9.05 -30.76 -34.13
C THR A 144 9.97 -31.98 -34.02
N ARG A 145 10.82 -32.02 -33.00
CA ARG A 145 11.80 -33.10 -32.76
C ARG A 145 11.79 -33.53 -31.30
N LEU A 146 11.75 -34.83 -31.06
CA LEU A 146 11.94 -35.44 -29.75
C LEU A 146 13.13 -36.38 -29.82
N THR A 147 14.10 -36.23 -28.93
CA THR A 147 15.28 -37.09 -28.84
C THR A 147 15.44 -37.59 -27.41
N THR A 148 15.67 -38.89 -27.24
CA THR A 148 16.01 -39.47 -25.94
C THR A 148 17.31 -40.26 -26.00
N VAL A 149 18.13 -40.14 -24.96
CA VAL A 149 19.31 -41.00 -24.77
C VAL A 149 19.16 -41.77 -23.47
N SER A 150 19.11 -43.11 -23.55
CA SER A 150 19.02 -43.99 -22.38
C SER A 150 20.41 -44.50 -21.98
N TYR A 151 20.82 -44.20 -20.74
CA TYR A 151 22.11 -44.61 -20.17
C TYR A 151 21.98 -45.84 -19.25
N SER A 152 20.84 -45.99 -18.58
CA SER A 152 20.41 -47.22 -17.89
C SER A 152 18.87 -47.34 -17.94
N GLU A 153 18.29 -48.26 -17.16
CA GLU A 153 16.83 -48.43 -17.03
C GLU A 153 16.15 -47.25 -16.29
N ASP A 154 16.91 -46.49 -15.50
CA ASP A 154 16.39 -45.40 -14.66
C ASP A 154 17.06 -44.05 -14.96
N ASP A 155 17.75 -43.91 -16.09
CA ASP A 155 18.67 -42.79 -16.31
C ASP A 155 18.70 -42.38 -17.79
N HIS A 156 18.00 -41.29 -18.10
CA HIS A 156 17.76 -40.85 -19.46
C HIS A 156 18.04 -39.35 -19.64
N LEU A 157 18.33 -38.96 -20.87
CA LEU A 157 18.24 -37.58 -21.33
C LEU A 157 17.01 -37.47 -22.24
N LEU A 158 16.21 -36.43 -22.05
CA LEU A 158 15.11 -36.06 -22.94
C LEU A 158 15.39 -34.67 -23.51
N VAL A 159 15.30 -34.53 -24.84
CA VAL A 159 15.38 -33.25 -25.54
C VAL A 159 14.16 -33.10 -26.44
N PHE A 160 13.41 -32.03 -26.22
CA PHE A 160 12.22 -31.68 -27.00
C PHE A 160 12.43 -30.32 -27.65
N CYS A 161 12.38 -30.27 -28.98
CA CYS A 161 12.57 -29.04 -29.75
C CYS A 161 11.41 -28.83 -30.73
N VAL A 162 11.03 -27.58 -30.92
CA VAL A 162 10.03 -27.16 -31.89
C VAL A 162 10.46 -25.83 -32.51
N HIS A 163 10.18 -25.61 -33.79
CA HIS A 163 10.45 -24.33 -34.41
C HIS A 163 9.39 -23.29 -34.00
N HIS A 164 9.82 -22.07 -33.69
CA HIS A 164 8.95 -21.00 -33.19
C HIS A 164 7.87 -20.57 -34.21
N ALA A 165 8.02 -20.92 -35.49
CA ALA A 165 6.99 -20.69 -36.51
C ALA A 165 5.72 -21.53 -36.33
N VAL A 166 5.77 -22.63 -35.57
CA VAL A 166 4.59 -23.49 -35.31
C VAL A 166 4.10 -23.39 -33.87
N VAL A 167 4.93 -22.93 -32.93
CA VAL A 167 4.61 -22.85 -31.50
C VAL A 167 5.16 -21.56 -30.92
N ASP A 168 4.36 -20.85 -30.12
CA ASP A 168 4.81 -19.74 -29.29
C ASP A 168 5.07 -20.13 -27.82
N GLY A 169 5.57 -19.19 -27.00
CA GLY A 169 5.88 -19.45 -25.59
C GLY A 169 4.68 -19.90 -24.76
N TRP A 170 3.48 -19.35 -25.01
CA TRP A 170 2.25 -19.78 -24.34
C TRP A 170 1.88 -21.22 -24.73
N SER A 171 1.92 -21.52 -26.03
CA SER A 171 1.66 -22.86 -26.55
C SER A 171 2.71 -23.88 -26.12
N TRP A 172 3.94 -23.46 -25.83
CA TRP A 172 5.02 -24.32 -25.37
C TRP A 172 4.73 -24.97 -24.01
N GLY A 173 4.24 -24.21 -23.03
CA GLY A 173 3.85 -24.76 -21.73
C GLY A 173 2.73 -25.79 -21.84
N ARG A 174 1.69 -25.48 -22.64
CA ARG A 174 0.60 -26.42 -22.90
C ARG A 174 1.08 -27.70 -23.59
N LEU A 175 1.98 -27.56 -24.56
CA LEU A 175 2.54 -28.68 -25.32
C LEU A 175 3.29 -29.67 -24.41
N GLN A 176 4.04 -29.17 -23.42
CA GLN A 176 4.73 -30.00 -22.44
C GLN A 176 3.75 -30.72 -21.49
N ALA A 177 2.70 -30.02 -21.05
CA ALA A 177 1.66 -30.60 -20.20
C ALA A 177 0.88 -31.72 -20.94
N ASP A 178 0.50 -31.49 -22.20
CA ASP A 178 -0.18 -32.50 -23.02
C ASP A 178 0.69 -33.75 -23.25
N LEU A 179 1.99 -33.58 -23.47
CA LEU A 179 2.91 -34.71 -23.62
C LEU A 179 2.95 -35.58 -22.36
N ALA A 180 2.99 -34.94 -21.18
CA ALA A 180 2.97 -35.63 -19.90
C ALA A 180 1.62 -36.34 -19.63
N GLU A 181 0.51 -35.66 -19.91
CA GLU A 181 -0.85 -36.22 -19.79
C GLU A 181 -1.02 -37.47 -20.66
N PHE A 182 -0.63 -37.38 -21.94
CA PHE A 182 -0.71 -38.51 -22.86
C PHE A 182 0.23 -39.65 -22.46
N TYR A 183 1.43 -39.36 -22.00
CA TYR A 183 2.34 -40.39 -21.50
C TYR A 183 1.73 -41.15 -20.31
N GLY A 184 1.14 -40.45 -19.34
CA GLY A 184 0.42 -41.05 -18.22
C GLY A 184 -0.74 -41.95 -18.68
N ALA A 185 -1.57 -41.46 -19.60
CA ALA A 185 -2.70 -42.23 -20.14
C ALA A 185 -2.26 -43.50 -20.89
N VAL A 186 -1.09 -43.49 -21.55
CA VAL A 186 -0.53 -44.70 -22.18
C VAL A 186 -0.07 -45.70 -21.11
N LEU A 187 0.56 -45.24 -20.04
CA LEU A 187 0.99 -46.11 -18.93
C LEU A 187 -0.20 -46.80 -18.24
N GLU A 188 -1.32 -46.09 -18.11
CA GLU A 188 -2.56 -46.61 -17.52
C GLU A 188 -3.38 -47.49 -18.50
N GLY A 189 -3.01 -47.50 -19.79
CA GLY A 189 -3.77 -48.20 -20.84
C GLY A 189 -5.12 -47.54 -21.16
N THR A 190 -5.27 -46.26 -20.84
CA THR A 190 -6.51 -45.47 -20.99
C THR A 190 -6.49 -44.55 -22.21
N LEU A 191 -5.33 -44.35 -22.86
CA LEU A 191 -5.24 -43.53 -24.06
C LEU A 191 -5.95 -44.21 -25.25
N ASP A 192 -7.03 -43.61 -25.72
CA ASP A 192 -7.66 -43.92 -26.99
C ASP A 192 -7.34 -42.81 -28.00
N THR A 193 -6.41 -43.08 -28.91
CA THR A 193 -5.99 -42.13 -29.94
C THR A 193 -7.11 -41.73 -30.91
N THR A 194 -8.28 -42.39 -30.86
CA THR A 194 -9.46 -42.03 -31.67
C THR A 194 -10.47 -41.14 -30.94
N THR A 195 -10.46 -41.07 -29.60
CA THR A 195 -11.43 -40.27 -28.81
C THR A 195 -10.78 -39.32 -27.80
N THR A 196 -9.64 -39.66 -27.21
CA THR A 196 -8.96 -38.89 -26.16
C THR A 196 -8.12 -37.73 -26.71
N ALA A 197 -7.79 -37.73 -28.01
CA ALA A 197 -7.17 -36.61 -28.72
C ALA A 197 -8.24 -35.68 -29.33
N THR A 198 -9.24 -35.26 -28.56
CA THR A 198 -10.29 -34.37 -29.07
C THR A 198 -9.66 -33.03 -29.46
N ALA A 199 -9.69 -32.70 -30.75
CA ALA A 199 -9.18 -31.43 -31.24
C ALA A 199 -9.92 -30.26 -30.58
N PRO A 200 -9.26 -29.11 -30.34
CA PRO A 200 -9.94 -27.94 -29.80
C PRO A 200 -11.11 -27.50 -30.69
N ALA A 201 -12.10 -26.82 -30.10
CA ALA A 201 -13.31 -26.40 -30.81
C ALA A 201 -13.04 -25.41 -31.97
N VAL A 202 -11.88 -24.77 -31.97
CA VAL A 202 -11.36 -23.92 -33.04
C VAL A 202 -9.93 -24.35 -33.35
N THR A 203 -9.47 -24.11 -34.58
CA THR A 203 -8.14 -24.48 -35.06
C THR A 203 -7.26 -23.26 -35.25
N TYR A 204 -5.95 -23.47 -35.40
CA TYR A 204 -5.06 -22.37 -35.80
C TYR A 204 -5.37 -21.89 -37.22
N ALA A 205 -5.85 -22.77 -38.10
CA ALA A 205 -6.35 -22.39 -39.42
C ALA A 205 -7.50 -21.37 -39.34
N ASP A 206 -8.40 -21.49 -38.36
CA ASP A 206 -9.47 -20.52 -38.12
C ASP A 206 -8.92 -19.15 -37.69
N HIS A 207 -7.84 -19.14 -36.88
CA HIS A 207 -7.14 -17.91 -36.53
C HIS A 207 -6.53 -17.23 -37.77
N VAL A 208 -5.86 -17.99 -38.64
CA VAL A 208 -5.29 -17.44 -39.88
C VAL A 208 -6.40 -16.87 -40.77
N ALA A 209 -7.51 -17.60 -40.94
CA ALA A 209 -8.64 -17.11 -41.73
C ALA A 209 -9.23 -15.80 -41.18
N LEU A 210 -9.33 -15.70 -39.85
CA LEU A 210 -9.76 -14.48 -39.16
C LEU A 210 -8.80 -13.31 -39.42
N GLU A 211 -7.49 -13.51 -39.26
CA GLU A 211 -6.48 -12.48 -39.51
C GLU A 211 -6.55 -11.92 -40.94
N HIS A 212 -6.66 -12.79 -41.95
CA HIS A 212 -6.78 -12.37 -43.35
C HIS A 212 -8.09 -11.62 -43.63
N THR A 213 -9.19 -11.98 -42.94
CA THR A 213 -10.48 -11.29 -43.07
C THR A 213 -10.42 -9.88 -42.48
N GLU A 214 -9.90 -9.74 -41.26
CA GLU A 214 -9.73 -8.46 -40.57
C GLU A 214 -8.77 -7.52 -41.31
N ALA A 215 -7.77 -8.09 -41.99
CA ALA A 215 -6.87 -7.33 -42.83
C ALA A 215 -7.53 -6.81 -44.12
N ALA A 216 -8.60 -7.45 -44.59
CA ALA A 216 -9.28 -7.12 -45.85
C ALA A 216 -10.48 -6.18 -45.67
N ASP A 217 -11.19 -6.28 -44.55
CA ASP A 217 -12.41 -5.49 -44.27
C ASP A 217 -12.13 -4.13 -43.60
N GLY A 218 -10.87 -3.84 -43.28
CA GLY A 218 -10.45 -2.58 -42.67
C GLY A 218 -10.60 -2.54 -41.15
N THR A 219 -10.81 -3.69 -40.48
CA THR A 219 -10.90 -3.80 -39.01
C THR A 219 -9.75 -3.08 -38.28
N HIS A 220 -8.53 -3.14 -38.82
CA HIS A 220 -7.35 -2.52 -38.21
C HIS A 220 -7.16 -1.03 -38.53
N THR A 221 -8.02 -0.38 -39.31
CA THR A 221 -7.80 1.00 -39.79
C THR A 221 -7.63 1.99 -38.63
N ALA A 222 -8.51 1.95 -37.63
CA ALA A 222 -8.42 2.86 -36.48
C ALA A 222 -7.14 2.64 -35.66
N ALA A 223 -6.74 1.38 -35.45
CA ALA A 223 -5.51 1.05 -34.74
C ALA A 223 -4.26 1.49 -35.52
N LEU A 224 -4.24 1.33 -36.84
CA LEU A 224 -3.14 1.78 -37.70
C LEU A 224 -2.99 3.31 -37.70
N GLU A 225 -4.08 4.08 -37.70
CA GLU A 225 -4.03 5.54 -37.58
C GLU A 225 -3.54 6.01 -36.21
N ARG A 226 -3.89 5.29 -35.12
CA ARG A 226 -3.31 5.53 -33.80
C ARG A 226 -1.80 5.28 -33.81
N TRP A 227 -1.36 4.11 -34.29
CA TRP A 227 0.07 3.80 -34.41
C TRP A 227 0.83 4.83 -35.23
N ARG A 228 0.25 5.28 -36.34
CA ARG A 228 0.82 6.35 -37.17
C ARG A 228 1.01 7.65 -36.39
N THR A 229 0.05 7.99 -35.53
CA THR A 229 0.09 9.20 -34.70
C THR A 229 1.10 9.06 -33.56
N GLU A 230 1.09 7.94 -32.85
CA GLU A 230 1.98 7.69 -31.71
C GLU A 230 3.46 7.59 -32.11
N LEU A 231 3.73 6.93 -33.24
CA LEU A 231 5.08 6.73 -33.79
C LEU A 231 5.53 7.91 -34.68
N ALA A 232 4.71 8.94 -34.86
CA ALA A 232 5.07 10.11 -35.64
C ALA A 232 6.33 10.78 -35.07
N GLY A 233 7.40 10.84 -35.86
CA GLY A 233 8.68 11.40 -35.43
C GLY A 233 9.39 10.56 -34.36
N ALA A 234 9.10 9.26 -34.26
CA ALA A 234 9.86 8.34 -33.41
C ALA A 234 11.35 8.33 -33.81
N PRO A 235 12.26 8.15 -32.83
CA PRO A 235 13.68 7.99 -33.14
C PRO A 235 13.87 6.78 -34.06
N LYS A 236 14.84 6.88 -34.98
CA LYS A 236 15.15 5.77 -35.89
C LYS A 236 15.72 4.57 -35.15
N ALA A 237 16.51 4.85 -34.11
CA ALA A 237 17.08 3.87 -33.23
C ALA A 237 17.43 4.49 -31.88
N VAL A 238 17.50 3.65 -30.85
CA VAL A 238 18.05 4.04 -29.54
C VAL A 238 19.57 4.23 -29.67
N SER A 239 20.10 5.27 -29.03
CA SER A 239 21.52 5.66 -29.03
C SER A 239 22.36 4.76 -28.10
N LEU A 240 22.23 3.44 -28.25
CA LEU A 240 22.86 2.46 -27.34
C LEU A 240 24.39 2.59 -27.34
N PRO A 241 25.05 2.48 -26.17
CA PRO A 241 26.50 2.52 -26.04
C PRO A 241 27.12 1.20 -26.51
N VAL A 242 27.31 1.05 -27.82
CA VAL A 242 27.90 -0.16 -28.41
C VAL A 242 29.43 -0.16 -28.27
N ASP A 243 30.01 -1.30 -27.94
CA ASP A 243 31.46 -1.50 -27.82
C ASP A 243 32.13 -1.77 -29.17
N LEU A 244 31.38 -2.36 -30.09
CA LEU A 244 31.86 -2.79 -31.40
C LEU A 244 31.15 -2.03 -32.53
N PRO A 245 31.86 -1.70 -33.62
CA PRO A 245 31.27 -1.00 -34.75
C PRO A 245 30.20 -1.88 -35.41
N ARG A 246 29.04 -1.27 -35.69
CA ARG A 246 27.96 -1.91 -36.45
C ARG A 246 28.45 -2.27 -37.85
N LYS A 247 28.64 -3.56 -38.07
CA LYS A 247 28.76 -4.15 -39.41
C LYS A 247 27.33 -4.41 -39.91
N GLY A 248 27.14 -4.74 -41.19
CA GLY A 248 25.81 -5.15 -41.69
C GLY A 248 25.25 -6.38 -40.95
N PHE A 249 24.19 -7.03 -41.46
CA PHE A 249 23.64 -8.23 -40.81
C PHE A 249 24.76 -9.25 -40.48
N ALA A 250 25.01 -9.47 -39.19
CA ALA A 250 26.18 -10.18 -38.66
C ALA A 250 25.83 -11.55 -38.05
N GLY A 251 24.63 -12.07 -38.32
CA GLY A 251 24.06 -13.26 -37.66
C GLY A 251 23.33 -12.91 -36.36
N PHE A 252 22.82 -13.94 -35.67
CA PHE A 252 22.08 -13.77 -34.41
C PHE A 252 22.95 -14.03 -33.17
N GLY A 253 24.28 -13.97 -33.22
CA GLY A 253 25.13 -14.25 -32.06
C GLY A 253 24.81 -13.38 -30.82
N GLY A 254 24.58 -14.02 -29.68
CA GLY A 254 24.12 -13.40 -28.44
C GLY A 254 24.69 -14.07 -27.19
N ALA A 255 24.50 -13.42 -26.05
CA ALA A 255 24.81 -13.94 -24.72
C ALA A 255 23.87 -13.28 -23.70
N VAL A 256 23.80 -13.81 -22.48
CA VAL A 256 22.87 -13.35 -21.45
C VAL A 256 23.61 -13.01 -20.17
N VAL A 257 23.26 -11.88 -19.55
CA VAL A 257 23.62 -11.57 -18.16
C VAL A 257 22.37 -11.61 -17.28
N ARG A 258 22.47 -12.23 -16.10
CA ARG A 258 21.35 -12.40 -15.16
C ARG A 258 21.56 -11.61 -13.88
N GLY A 259 20.48 -11.10 -13.32
CA GLY A 259 20.42 -10.42 -12.03
C GLY A 259 19.43 -11.11 -11.10
N ARG A 260 19.30 -10.61 -9.87
CA ARG A 260 18.33 -11.10 -8.90
C ARG A 260 17.77 -9.92 -8.12
N LEU A 261 16.45 -9.86 -8.06
CA LEU A 261 15.70 -8.92 -7.24
C LEU A 261 15.05 -9.72 -6.11
N SER A 262 15.28 -9.31 -4.87
CA SER A 262 14.75 -9.99 -3.69
C SER A 262 13.21 -9.86 -3.60
N PRO A 263 12.53 -10.68 -2.78
CA PRO A 263 11.09 -10.49 -2.53
C PRO A 263 10.74 -9.09 -2.01
N ARG A 264 11.69 -8.43 -1.31
CA ARG A 264 11.60 -7.03 -0.90
C ARG A 264 11.52 -6.09 -2.10
N ASP A 265 12.40 -6.28 -3.07
CA ASP A 265 12.42 -5.49 -4.31
C ASP A 265 11.11 -5.70 -5.09
N THR A 266 10.59 -6.94 -5.15
CA THR A 266 9.28 -7.25 -5.73
C THR A 266 8.15 -6.48 -5.05
N ALA A 267 8.12 -6.47 -3.71
CA ALA A 267 7.11 -5.75 -2.94
C ALA A 267 7.18 -4.22 -3.15
N ALA A 268 8.38 -3.66 -3.30
CA ALA A 268 8.55 -2.24 -3.61
C ALA A 268 8.04 -1.88 -5.02
N VAL A 269 8.28 -2.75 -6.01
CA VAL A 269 7.70 -2.62 -7.36
C VAL A 269 6.17 -2.69 -7.31
N ASP A 270 5.61 -3.61 -6.55
CA ASP A 270 4.14 -3.75 -6.41
C ASP A 270 3.51 -2.55 -5.71
N ALA A 271 4.16 -2.03 -4.67
CA ALA A 271 3.75 -0.82 -3.99
C ALA A 271 3.73 0.39 -4.94
N LEU A 272 4.78 0.56 -5.76
CA LEU A 272 4.83 1.63 -6.75
C LEU A 272 3.79 1.42 -7.87
N ALA A 273 3.57 0.18 -8.29
CA ALA A 273 2.55 -0.18 -9.26
C ALA A 273 1.15 0.21 -8.76
N ALA A 274 0.82 -0.16 -7.52
CA ALA A 274 -0.43 0.22 -6.87
C ALA A 274 -0.56 1.75 -6.75
N TRP A 275 0.49 2.44 -6.30
CA TRP A 275 0.55 3.91 -6.24
C TRP A 275 0.28 4.54 -7.61
N CYS A 276 0.81 4.01 -8.69
CA CYS A 276 0.59 4.58 -10.03
C CYS A 276 -0.67 4.02 -10.71
N GLY A 277 -1.45 3.14 -10.07
CA GLY A 277 -2.55 2.42 -10.72
C GLY A 277 -2.09 1.67 -11.98
N ALA A 278 -0.87 1.14 -11.95
CA ALA A 278 -0.20 0.45 -13.05
C ALA A 278 -0.04 -1.05 -12.73
N THR A 279 0.36 -1.84 -13.72
CA THR A 279 0.75 -3.23 -13.50
C THR A 279 2.24 -3.34 -13.16
N ARG A 280 2.65 -4.48 -12.59
CA ARG A 280 4.06 -4.80 -12.39
C ARG A 280 4.85 -4.72 -13.70
N PHE A 281 4.29 -5.22 -14.80
CA PHE A 281 4.85 -5.09 -16.15
C PHE A 281 5.12 -3.62 -16.53
N MET A 282 4.12 -2.74 -16.38
CA MET A 282 4.27 -1.31 -16.70
C MET A 282 5.33 -0.64 -15.83
N THR A 283 5.39 -1.03 -14.55
CA THR A 283 6.35 -0.50 -13.58
C THR A 283 7.78 -0.87 -13.95
N LEU A 284 8.04 -2.16 -14.20
CA LEU A 284 9.34 -2.65 -14.63
C LEU A 284 9.74 -2.10 -16.02
N LEU A 285 8.78 -1.93 -16.93
CA LEU A 285 9.01 -1.29 -18.24
C LEU A 285 9.48 0.16 -18.08
N GLY A 286 8.83 0.95 -17.21
CA GLY A 286 9.24 2.32 -16.92
C GLY A 286 10.64 2.40 -16.31
N LEU A 287 10.94 1.51 -15.37
CA LEU A 287 12.27 1.40 -14.75
C LEU A 287 13.34 0.99 -15.77
N TYR A 288 13.03 0.06 -16.68
CA TYR A 288 13.95 -0.33 -17.76
C TYR A 288 14.20 0.82 -18.75
N ALA A 289 13.15 1.55 -19.14
CA ALA A 289 13.28 2.72 -20.00
C ALA A 289 14.13 3.81 -19.34
N ARG A 290 13.98 4.03 -18.03
CA ARG A 290 14.85 4.92 -17.25
C ARG A 290 16.30 4.42 -17.23
N ALA A 291 16.54 3.13 -17.01
CA ALA A 291 17.89 2.56 -17.05
C ALA A 291 18.58 2.76 -18.42
N LEU A 292 17.82 2.61 -19.51
CA LEU A 292 18.29 2.92 -20.86
C LEU A 292 18.62 4.41 -21.01
N HIS A 293 17.71 5.31 -20.59
CA HIS A 293 17.94 6.76 -20.61
C HIS A 293 19.23 7.15 -19.87
N LEU A 294 19.50 6.57 -18.69
CA LEU A 294 20.72 6.83 -17.93
C LEU A 294 21.99 6.46 -18.68
N HIS A 295 21.92 5.51 -19.62
CA HIS A 295 23.05 5.04 -20.42
C HIS A 295 23.20 5.75 -21.77
N CYS A 296 22.10 6.02 -22.47
CA CYS A 296 22.12 6.61 -23.81
C CYS A 296 21.82 8.11 -23.85
N GLY A 297 21.22 8.66 -22.79
CA GLY A 297 20.76 10.06 -22.73
C GLY A 297 19.51 10.36 -23.55
N ASP A 298 18.90 9.36 -24.21
CA ASP A 298 17.69 9.55 -25.01
C ASP A 298 16.47 9.73 -24.09
N ASP A 299 15.71 10.80 -24.29
CA ASP A 299 14.45 11.06 -23.56
C ASP A 299 13.22 10.45 -24.25
N ASP A 300 13.40 9.91 -25.47
CA ASP A 300 12.36 9.30 -26.31
C ASP A 300 12.88 7.94 -26.79
N ILE A 301 12.28 6.85 -26.31
CA ILE A 301 12.73 5.48 -26.54
C ILE A 301 11.56 4.63 -27.01
N VAL A 302 11.79 3.78 -28.03
CA VAL A 302 10.81 2.78 -28.47
C VAL A 302 11.28 1.40 -28.07
N ILE A 303 10.47 0.70 -27.28
CA ILE A 303 10.74 -0.65 -26.77
C ILE A 303 9.75 -1.63 -27.38
N GLY A 304 10.21 -2.76 -27.92
CA GLY A 304 9.33 -3.83 -28.37
C GLY A 304 8.86 -4.69 -27.20
N THR A 305 7.57 -5.04 -27.15
CA THR A 305 7.06 -6.04 -26.20
C THR A 305 6.34 -7.17 -26.93
N PRO A 306 6.60 -8.44 -26.59
CA PRO A 306 5.75 -9.54 -27.04
C PRO A 306 4.37 -9.43 -26.38
N VAL A 307 3.33 -9.84 -27.11
CA VAL A 307 1.94 -9.95 -26.66
C VAL A 307 1.38 -11.27 -27.18
N THR A 308 0.37 -11.84 -26.51
CA THR A 308 -0.13 -13.19 -26.84
C THR A 308 -0.71 -13.30 -28.25
N GLY A 309 -1.30 -12.23 -28.78
CA GLY A 309 -1.91 -12.19 -30.11
C GLY A 309 -3.16 -13.07 -30.30
N ARG A 310 -3.62 -13.75 -29.24
CA ARG A 310 -4.81 -14.62 -29.29
C ARG A 310 -6.10 -13.78 -29.44
N PRO A 311 -6.99 -14.09 -30.41
CA PRO A 311 -8.20 -13.29 -30.65
C PRO A 311 -9.26 -13.35 -29.54
N SER A 312 -9.36 -14.47 -28.84
CA SER A 312 -10.32 -14.70 -27.75
C SER A 312 -9.92 -15.94 -26.95
N ALA A 313 -10.49 -16.10 -25.75
CA ALA A 313 -10.24 -17.26 -24.88
C ALA A 313 -10.52 -18.63 -25.54
N ARG A 314 -11.30 -18.68 -26.62
CA ARG A 314 -11.52 -19.91 -27.40
C ARG A 314 -10.23 -20.46 -28.01
N PHE A 315 -9.21 -19.61 -28.21
CA PHE A 315 -7.92 -20.00 -28.76
C PHE A 315 -6.90 -20.37 -27.68
N ASP A 316 -7.22 -20.31 -26.38
CA ASP A 316 -6.23 -20.52 -25.31
C ASP A 316 -5.66 -21.94 -25.32
N GLU A 317 -6.47 -22.93 -25.74
CA GLU A 317 -6.07 -24.34 -25.87
C GLU A 317 -5.45 -24.67 -27.24
N VAL A 318 -5.40 -23.72 -28.17
CA VAL A 318 -4.87 -23.94 -29.52
C VAL A 318 -3.36 -23.77 -29.51
N VAL A 319 -2.63 -24.83 -29.86
CA VAL A 319 -1.19 -24.77 -30.10
C VAL A 319 -0.91 -24.11 -31.46
N GLY A 320 -0.09 -23.06 -31.46
CA GLY A 320 0.25 -22.30 -32.66
C GLY A 320 1.19 -21.12 -32.40
N MET A 321 1.56 -20.40 -33.45
CA MET A 321 2.31 -19.14 -33.34
C MET A 321 1.37 -17.94 -33.34
N PHE A 322 0.96 -17.47 -32.16
CA PHE A 322 0.08 -16.30 -32.00
C PHE A 322 0.83 -15.05 -31.59
N VAL A 323 1.98 -15.21 -30.90
CA VAL A 323 2.74 -14.09 -30.36
C VAL A 323 3.01 -13.02 -31.41
N ASN A 324 2.56 -11.80 -31.10
CA ASN A 324 2.88 -10.61 -31.87
C ASN A 324 3.87 -9.76 -31.06
N THR A 325 4.54 -8.81 -31.71
CA THR A 325 5.42 -7.86 -31.02
C THR A 325 4.98 -6.46 -31.38
N ILE A 326 4.73 -5.62 -30.38
CA ILE A 326 4.28 -4.24 -30.59
C ILE A 326 5.29 -3.22 -30.04
N PRO A 327 5.44 -2.06 -30.67
CA PRO A 327 6.29 -0.99 -30.16
C PRO A 327 5.58 -0.22 -29.03
N ILE A 328 6.29 0.11 -27.96
CA ILE A 328 5.84 1.04 -26.92
C ILE A 328 6.81 2.22 -26.91
N ARG A 329 6.32 3.43 -27.23
CA ARG A 329 7.12 4.65 -27.25
C ARG A 329 6.97 5.43 -25.95
N LEU A 330 8.09 5.64 -25.27
CA LEU A 330 8.19 6.23 -23.93
C LEU A 330 8.92 7.58 -24.05
N ARG A 331 8.36 8.65 -23.48
CA ARG A 331 8.90 10.02 -23.55
C ARG A 331 8.98 10.65 -22.15
N GLY A 332 9.85 11.64 -21.94
CA GLY A 332 9.93 12.33 -20.64
C GLY A 332 10.64 11.52 -19.56
N LEU A 333 11.58 10.65 -19.97
CA LEU A 333 12.37 9.79 -19.10
C LEU A 333 13.39 10.57 -18.25
N ALA A 334 13.62 11.86 -18.51
CA ALA A 334 14.51 12.74 -17.76
C ALA A 334 14.01 13.11 -16.35
N ALA A 335 12.73 12.86 -16.03
CA ALA A 335 12.18 13.07 -14.69
C ALA A 335 13.01 12.33 -13.62
N THR A 336 13.05 12.84 -12.39
CA THR A 336 13.76 12.20 -11.26
C THR A 336 12.86 11.34 -10.39
N ASP A 337 11.53 11.46 -10.55
CA ASP A 337 10.53 10.74 -9.76
C ASP A 337 10.18 9.39 -10.42
N PRO A 338 10.33 8.25 -9.71
CA PRO A 338 9.90 6.95 -10.19
C PRO A 338 8.45 6.88 -10.63
N ALA A 339 7.53 7.58 -9.97
CA ALA A 339 6.12 7.54 -10.34
C ALA A 339 5.89 8.11 -11.75
N ALA A 340 6.62 9.16 -12.14
CA ALA A 340 6.53 9.74 -13.47
C ALA A 340 6.97 8.76 -14.58
N TRP A 341 7.98 7.92 -14.33
CA TRP A 341 8.42 6.91 -15.29
C TRP A 341 7.36 5.81 -15.47
N VAL A 342 6.72 5.41 -14.36
CA VAL A 342 5.66 4.39 -14.37
C VAL A 342 4.40 4.90 -15.03
N ASP A 343 3.99 6.15 -14.78
CA ASP A 343 2.84 6.77 -15.44
C ASP A 343 3.05 6.86 -16.96
N THR A 344 4.24 7.29 -17.39
CA THR A 344 4.64 7.29 -18.79
C THR A 344 4.51 5.90 -19.41
N ALA A 345 5.00 4.87 -18.72
CA ALA A 345 4.93 3.49 -19.18
C ALA A 345 3.51 2.94 -19.21
N ARG A 346 2.69 3.25 -18.21
CA ARG A 346 1.28 2.87 -18.13
C ARG A 346 0.48 3.44 -19.29
N GLU A 347 0.57 4.74 -19.52
CA GLU A 347 -0.15 5.42 -20.62
C GLU A 347 0.25 4.86 -21.98
N ALA A 348 1.56 4.73 -22.23
CA ALA A 348 2.07 4.21 -23.50
C ALA A 348 1.68 2.74 -23.73
N ALA A 349 1.76 1.89 -22.69
CA ALA A 349 1.39 0.49 -22.77
C ALA A 349 -0.11 0.28 -23.00
N LEU A 350 -0.98 0.99 -22.27
CA LEU A 350 -2.42 0.89 -22.45
C LEU A 350 -2.84 1.26 -23.87
N SER A 351 -2.29 2.36 -24.42
CA SER A 351 -2.58 2.78 -25.79
C SER A 351 -2.12 1.73 -26.82
N SER A 352 -0.91 1.19 -26.61
CA SER A 352 -0.32 0.15 -27.46
C SER A 352 -1.13 -1.15 -27.45
N PHE A 353 -1.66 -1.56 -26.29
CA PHE A 353 -2.41 -2.82 -26.15
C PHE A 353 -3.77 -2.80 -26.83
N GLU A 354 -4.39 -1.63 -27.06
CA GLU A 354 -5.61 -1.54 -27.88
C GLU A 354 -5.37 -1.97 -29.34
N GLY A 355 -4.14 -1.81 -29.82
CA GLY A 355 -3.71 -2.14 -31.18
C GLY A 355 -2.98 -3.48 -31.29
N GLN A 356 -2.95 -4.30 -30.24
CA GLN A 356 -2.04 -5.46 -30.14
C GLN A 356 -2.24 -6.56 -31.20
N ARG A 357 -3.42 -6.60 -31.83
CA ARG A 357 -3.75 -7.56 -32.90
C ARG A 357 -3.22 -7.16 -34.28
N VAL A 358 -2.76 -5.91 -34.45
CA VAL A 358 -2.20 -5.46 -35.72
C VAL A 358 -0.80 -6.07 -35.92
N PRO A 359 -0.54 -6.79 -37.02
CA PRO A 359 0.79 -7.34 -37.26
C PRO A 359 1.88 -6.27 -37.32
N LEU A 360 3.05 -6.54 -36.72
CA LEU A 360 4.17 -5.61 -36.66
C LEU A 360 4.55 -5.03 -38.04
N ASP A 361 4.54 -5.84 -39.10
CA ASP A 361 4.87 -5.38 -40.45
C ASP A 361 3.91 -4.31 -40.97
N ARG A 362 2.61 -4.40 -40.60
CA ARG A 362 1.62 -3.37 -40.93
C ARG A 362 1.85 -2.09 -40.13
N ILE A 363 2.27 -2.22 -38.86
CA ILE A 363 2.65 -1.08 -38.01
C ILE A 363 3.87 -0.37 -38.61
N ILE A 364 4.90 -1.13 -39.02
CA ILE A 364 6.09 -0.60 -39.69
C ILE A 364 5.71 0.16 -40.96
N ASP A 365 4.89 -0.45 -41.83
CA ASP A 365 4.49 0.17 -43.08
C ASP A 365 3.64 1.45 -42.86
N ALA A 366 2.74 1.45 -41.87
CA ALA A 366 1.92 2.62 -41.53
C ALA A 366 2.71 3.75 -40.85
N SER A 367 3.75 3.41 -40.07
CA SER A 367 4.58 4.38 -39.35
C SER A 367 5.46 5.24 -40.26
N GLY A 368 5.72 4.79 -41.49
CA GLY A 368 6.59 5.49 -42.44
C GLY A 368 8.08 5.52 -42.07
N VAL A 369 8.51 4.69 -41.13
CA VAL A 369 9.91 4.66 -40.66
C VAL A 369 10.85 4.12 -41.75
N VAL A 370 11.95 4.84 -41.98
CA VAL A 370 12.97 4.47 -42.97
C VAL A 370 13.76 3.26 -42.47
N ARG A 371 13.73 2.16 -43.23
CA ARG A 371 14.48 0.94 -42.91
C ARG A 371 15.98 1.16 -43.09
N GLU A 372 16.77 0.88 -42.05
CA GLU A 372 18.23 0.87 -42.11
C GLU A 372 18.74 -0.58 -42.21
N ASN A 373 19.71 -0.82 -43.10
CA ASN A 373 20.31 -2.15 -43.24
C ASN A 373 21.05 -2.53 -41.94
N GLY A 374 20.72 -3.71 -41.39
CA GLY A 374 21.39 -4.25 -40.19
C GLY A 374 20.75 -3.82 -38.86
N ARG A 375 19.58 -3.17 -38.86
CA ARG A 375 18.80 -2.87 -37.65
C ARG A 375 17.37 -3.37 -37.75
N SER A 376 16.83 -3.80 -36.62
CA SER A 376 15.39 -4.04 -36.51
C SER A 376 14.66 -2.70 -36.71
N PRO A 377 13.61 -2.65 -37.56
CA PRO A 377 12.79 -1.47 -37.74
C PRO A 377 12.00 -1.14 -36.45
N LEU A 378 11.76 0.15 -36.21
CA LEU A 378 11.06 0.72 -35.04
C LEU A 378 11.79 0.64 -33.70
N PHE A 379 12.29 -0.53 -33.31
CA PHE A 379 12.95 -0.72 -32.02
C PHE A 379 14.07 -1.76 -32.13
N GLN A 380 15.10 -1.55 -31.31
CA GLN A 380 16.29 -2.41 -31.19
C GLN A 380 16.41 -3.03 -29.80
N VAL A 381 15.58 -2.57 -28.86
CA VAL A 381 15.49 -3.09 -27.51
C VAL A 381 14.11 -3.69 -27.29
N SER A 382 14.03 -4.77 -26.52
CA SER A 382 12.76 -5.37 -26.13
C SER A 382 12.66 -5.58 -24.62
N PHE A 383 11.42 -5.68 -24.13
CA PHE A 383 11.09 -5.96 -22.75
C PHE A 383 10.02 -7.05 -22.68
N GLY A 384 10.17 -8.02 -21.78
CA GLY A 384 9.22 -9.09 -21.51
C GLY A 384 9.09 -9.37 -20.01
N TYR A 385 7.96 -9.94 -19.61
CA TYR A 385 7.67 -10.37 -18.24
C TYR A 385 7.04 -11.75 -18.27
N GLU A 386 7.55 -12.67 -17.44
CA GLU A 386 7.11 -14.08 -17.37
C GLU A 386 6.66 -14.42 -15.94
N HIS A 387 5.52 -15.11 -15.83
CA HIS A 387 5.00 -15.56 -14.53
C HIS A 387 5.69 -16.85 -14.06
N ALA A 388 5.70 -17.11 -12.76
CA ALA A 388 6.36 -18.30 -12.19
C ALA A 388 5.81 -19.62 -12.74
N GLU A 389 4.51 -19.64 -13.09
CA GLU A 389 3.81 -20.79 -13.66
C GLU A 389 4.29 -21.15 -15.08
N ASP A 390 4.92 -20.19 -15.78
CA ASP A 390 5.38 -20.34 -17.17
C ASP A 390 6.84 -20.83 -17.27
N THR A 391 7.54 -21.04 -16.14
CA THR A 391 9.00 -21.26 -16.13
C THR A 391 9.41 -22.73 -16.14
N GLY A 392 10.12 -23.13 -17.21
CA GLY A 392 11.31 -24.02 -17.21
C GLY A 392 11.23 -25.47 -16.67
N ARG A 393 10.11 -25.94 -16.11
CA ARG A 393 10.02 -27.26 -15.47
C ARG A 393 10.17 -28.44 -16.45
N GLY A 394 9.78 -28.26 -17.71
CA GLY A 394 9.71 -29.35 -18.69
C GLY A 394 8.50 -30.27 -18.48
N PRO A 395 8.35 -31.31 -19.31
CA PRO A 395 7.25 -32.27 -19.17
C PRO A 395 7.42 -33.10 -17.89
N ASP A 396 6.40 -33.11 -17.03
CA ASP A 396 6.34 -33.92 -15.80
C ASP A 396 5.83 -35.33 -16.12
N LEU A 397 6.72 -36.21 -16.59
CA LEU A 397 6.35 -37.57 -17.00
C LEU A 397 6.06 -38.45 -15.76
N PRO A 398 4.83 -38.97 -15.58
CA PRO A 398 4.49 -39.82 -14.44
C PRO A 398 5.46 -40.97 -14.19
N GLY A 399 5.85 -41.12 -12.91
CA GLY A 399 6.79 -42.17 -12.48
C GLY A 399 8.27 -41.86 -12.71
N THR A 400 8.60 -40.62 -13.11
CA THR A 400 9.98 -40.16 -13.30
C THR A 400 10.25 -38.87 -12.52
N TRP A 401 11.52 -38.54 -12.34
CA TRP A 401 11.98 -37.25 -11.82
C TRP A 401 12.77 -36.52 -12.89
N THR A 402 12.38 -35.28 -13.21
CA THR A 402 13.05 -34.49 -14.23
C THR A 402 13.95 -33.42 -13.61
N ARG A 403 15.17 -33.31 -14.16
CA ARG A 403 16.11 -32.25 -13.82
C ARG A 403 16.50 -31.52 -15.11
N PRO A 404 16.11 -30.25 -15.30
CA PRO A 404 16.42 -29.52 -16.52
C PRO A 404 17.93 -29.31 -16.68
N TYR A 405 18.39 -29.32 -17.94
CA TYR A 405 19.68 -28.79 -18.35
C TYR A 405 19.51 -27.34 -18.76
N SER A 406 20.20 -26.45 -18.05
CA SER A 406 20.36 -25.07 -18.51
C SER A 406 21.38 -25.06 -19.65
N VAL A 407 20.89 -24.96 -20.88
CA VAL A 407 21.73 -24.67 -22.05
C VAL A 407 21.56 -23.19 -22.35
N GLU A 408 22.65 -22.43 -22.27
CA GLU A 408 22.62 -21.03 -22.68
C GLU A 408 22.49 -20.97 -24.20
N THR A 409 21.47 -20.24 -24.66
CA THR A 409 21.29 -19.92 -26.07
C THR A 409 22.25 -18.79 -26.43
N ASP A 410 23.15 -19.03 -27.37
CA ASP A 410 24.10 -18.01 -27.87
C ASP A 410 23.45 -17.12 -28.94
N THR A 411 22.14 -16.85 -28.82
CA THR A 411 21.40 -16.06 -29.80
C THR A 411 20.81 -14.79 -29.21
N ALA A 412 20.75 -13.75 -30.03
CA ALA A 412 20.26 -12.41 -29.75
C ALA A 412 19.27 -11.98 -30.84
N LYS A 413 17.96 -11.96 -30.54
CA LYS A 413 16.92 -11.56 -31.52
C LYS A 413 16.86 -10.05 -31.74
N PHE A 414 17.22 -9.29 -30.72
CA PHE A 414 17.35 -7.84 -30.72
C PHE A 414 18.74 -7.45 -30.23
N GLU A 415 19.07 -6.15 -30.27
CA GLU A 415 20.36 -5.69 -29.76
C GLU A 415 20.46 -5.87 -28.24
N LEU A 416 19.34 -5.62 -27.55
CA LEU A 416 19.14 -5.91 -26.13
C LEU A 416 17.71 -6.43 -25.90
N SER A 417 17.56 -7.48 -25.11
CA SER A 417 16.27 -8.02 -24.71
C SER A 417 16.27 -8.31 -23.21
N LEU A 418 15.49 -7.53 -22.45
CA LEU A 418 15.31 -7.77 -21.02
C LEU A 418 14.05 -8.58 -20.80
N VAL A 419 14.18 -9.75 -20.17
CA VAL A 419 13.05 -10.55 -19.68
C VAL A 419 13.14 -10.63 -18.16
N VAL A 420 12.04 -10.35 -17.47
CA VAL A 420 11.96 -10.48 -16.01
C VAL A 420 11.05 -11.65 -15.66
N GLY A 421 11.63 -12.73 -15.14
CA GLY A 421 10.89 -13.92 -14.73
C GLY A 421 10.59 -13.92 -13.23
N GLU A 422 9.38 -14.30 -12.85
CA GLU A 422 8.98 -14.49 -11.45
C GLU A 422 9.39 -15.88 -10.94
N GLN A 423 9.94 -15.94 -9.74
CA GLN A 423 10.38 -17.17 -9.10
C GLN A 423 9.35 -17.67 -8.08
N PRO A 424 9.29 -18.99 -7.79
CA PRO A 424 8.35 -19.54 -6.81
C PRO A 424 8.50 -18.99 -5.38
N ASP A 425 9.66 -18.41 -5.04
CA ASP A 425 9.93 -17.77 -3.76
C ASP A 425 9.50 -16.28 -3.70
N GLY A 426 8.88 -15.76 -4.76
CA GLY A 426 8.46 -14.36 -4.89
C GLY A 426 9.58 -13.40 -5.31
N SER A 427 10.79 -13.89 -5.56
CA SER A 427 11.87 -13.08 -6.15
C SER A 427 11.66 -12.89 -7.66
N LEU A 428 12.29 -11.87 -8.24
CA LEU A 428 12.32 -11.67 -9.70
C LEU A 428 13.74 -11.90 -10.22
N GLU A 429 13.84 -12.53 -11.38
CA GLU A 429 15.10 -12.80 -12.08
C GLU A 429 15.13 -12.06 -13.41
N PRO A 430 15.72 -10.85 -13.47
CA PRO A 430 15.95 -10.16 -14.72
C PRO A 430 17.11 -10.79 -15.50
N ALA A 431 16.85 -11.16 -16.75
CA ALA A 431 17.82 -11.70 -17.70
C ALA A 431 17.91 -10.75 -18.92
N LEU A 432 19.09 -10.16 -19.13
CA LEU A 432 19.37 -9.28 -20.26
C LEU A 432 20.18 -10.05 -21.31
N GLU A 433 19.52 -10.42 -22.39
CA GLU A 433 20.13 -10.94 -23.62
C GLU A 433 20.70 -9.78 -24.44
N TYR A 434 21.90 -9.94 -24.99
CA TYR A 434 22.60 -8.91 -25.75
C TYR A 434 23.33 -9.49 -26.97
N ALA A 435 23.38 -8.71 -28.05
CA ALA A 435 24.10 -9.09 -29.26
C ALA A 435 25.62 -8.96 -29.07
N THR A 436 26.34 -10.09 -29.08
CA THR A 436 27.82 -10.13 -28.85
C THR A 436 28.61 -9.46 -29.97
N GLY A 437 28.00 -9.27 -31.14
CA GLY A 437 28.55 -8.47 -32.23
C GLY A 437 28.57 -6.96 -31.97
N LEU A 438 27.90 -6.49 -30.91
CA LEU A 438 27.76 -5.07 -30.55
C LEU A 438 28.24 -4.75 -29.13
N PHE A 439 27.99 -5.64 -28.17
CA PHE A 439 28.25 -5.41 -26.76
C PHE A 439 29.19 -6.45 -26.17
N THR A 440 30.01 -6.01 -25.22
CA THR A 440 30.73 -6.85 -24.28
C THR A 440 29.85 -7.16 -23.07
N GLU A 441 30.18 -8.25 -22.37
CA GLU A 441 29.49 -8.62 -21.12
C GLU A 441 29.50 -7.48 -20.09
N ALA A 442 30.59 -6.73 -19.99
CA ALA A 442 30.73 -5.62 -19.05
C ALA A 442 29.69 -4.51 -19.30
N THR A 443 29.45 -4.17 -20.57
CA THR A 443 28.46 -3.14 -20.95
C THR A 443 27.03 -3.63 -20.72
N ALA A 444 26.72 -4.89 -21.07
CA ALA A 444 25.43 -5.49 -20.78
C ALA A 444 25.17 -5.59 -19.26
N ARG A 445 26.18 -5.98 -18.49
CA ARG A 445 26.12 -6.01 -17.03
C ARG A 445 25.83 -4.64 -16.43
N GLY A 446 26.51 -3.58 -16.89
CA GLY A 446 26.26 -2.22 -16.41
C GLY A 446 24.82 -1.73 -16.62
N LEU A 447 24.22 -2.07 -17.77
CA LEU A 447 22.81 -1.78 -18.05
C LEU A 447 21.86 -2.51 -17.09
N LEU A 448 22.10 -3.81 -16.88
CA LEU A 448 21.31 -4.63 -15.96
C LEU A 448 21.47 -4.19 -14.50
N ASP A 449 22.68 -3.81 -14.10
CA ASP A 449 22.99 -3.32 -12.77
C ASP A 449 22.32 -1.96 -12.51
N ALA A 450 22.22 -1.08 -13.52
CA ALA A 450 21.44 0.15 -13.37
C ALA A 450 19.93 -0.10 -13.25
N PHE A 451 19.38 -1.04 -14.02
CA PHE A 451 17.98 -1.44 -13.87
C PHE A 451 17.69 -2.01 -12.47
N THR A 452 18.51 -2.97 -12.03
CA THR A 452 18.36 -3.57 -10.69
C THR A 452 18.64 -2.56 -9.57
N GLY A 453 19.59 -1.65 -9.76
CA GLY A 453 19.87 -0.54 -8.86
C GLY A 453 18.67 0.39 -8.68
N LEU A 454 18.02 0.80 -9.77
CA LEU A 454 16.79 1.62 -9.71
C LEU A 454 15.66 0.90 -8.94
N VAL A 455 15.52 -0.41 -9.13
CA VAL A 455 14.53 -1.20 -8.37
C VAL A 455 14.89 -1.23 -6.89
N SER A 456 16.15 -1.46 -6.54
CA SER A 456 16.60 -1.52 -5.14
C SER A 456 16.64 -0.17 -4.44
N GLU A 457 16.64 0.93 -5.19
CA GLU A 457 16.49 2.31 -4.70
C GLU A 457 15.03 2.70 -4.45
N LEU A 458 14.05 1.92 -4.94
CA LEU A 458 12.66 2.17 -4.61
C LEU A 458 12.46 2.15 -3.09
N PRO A 459 11.65 3.07 -2.54
CA PRO A 459 11.40 3.13 -1.12
C PRO A 459 10.84 1.79 -0.67
N ASP A 460 11.51 1.21 0.31
CA ASP A 460 11.02 -0.02 0.90
C ASP A 460 9.91 0.34 1.85
N VAL A 461 8.69 0.26 1.34
CA VAL A 461 7.47 0.49 2.10
C VAL A 461 7.47 -0.34 3.41
N GLU A 462 8.12 -1.51 3.43
CA GLU A 462 8.25 -2.37 4.62
C GLU A 462 9.50 -2.11 5.49
N ARG A 463 10.57 -1.45 5.00
CA ARG A 463 11.86 -1.26 5.72
C ARG A 463 12.35 0.18 5.90
N ASP A 464 11.89 1.15 5.11
CA ASP A 464 11.90 2.57 5.53
C ASP A 464 11.09 2.77 6.83
N ALA A 465 10.32 1.74 7.20
CA ALA A 465 9.82 1.41 8.53
C ALA A 465 10.87 0.92 9.55
N GLY A 466 12.15 1.30 9.44
CA GLY A 466 13.07 1.24 10.60
C GLY A 466 12.51 1.97 11.84
N HIS A 467 11.45 2.76 11.63
CA HIS A 467 10.47 3.20 12.61
C HIS A 467 9.16 2.45 12.42
N ASP A 468 8.80 1.57 13.36
CA ASP A 468 7.40 1.20 13.47
C ASP A 468 6.67 2.33 14.20
N ASP A 469 6.11 3.28 13.46
CA ASP A 469 5.25 4.33 14.00
C ASP A 469 3.99 4.51 13.15
N VAL A 470 3.06 5.33 13.64
CA VAL A 470 1.76 5.56 13.01
C VAL A 470 1.91 6.07 11.58
N LEU A 471 2.80 7.04 11.33
CA LEU A 471 2.97 7.62 10.01
C LEU A 471 3.54 6.58 9.04
N ALA A 472 4.53 5.79 9.46
CA ALA A 472 5.07 4.70 8.65
C ALA A 472 3.98 3.68 8.29
N ARG A 473 3.15 3.26 9.25
CA ARG A 473 2.02 2.36 9.02
C ARG A 473 1.00 2.94 8.04
N MET A 474 0.63 4.20 8.21
CA MET A 474 -0.26 4.91 7.29
C MET A 474 0.30 4.97 5.87
N THR A 475 1.59 5.30 5.72
CA THR A 475 2.28 5.29 4.42
C THR A 475 2.23 3.91 3.77
N ARG A 476 2.44 2.82 4.54
CA ARG A 476 2.27 1.45 4.02
C ARG A 476 0.89 1.20 3.46
N ASN A 477 -0.14 1.61 4.18
CA ASN A 477 -1.53 1.48 3.74
C ASN A 477 -1.79 2.32 2.48
N ALA A 478 -1.22 3.53 2.40
CA ALA A 478 -1.35 4.39 1.23
C ALA A 478 -0.72 3.79 -0.04
N PHE A 479 0.44 3.15 0.06
CA PHE A 479 1.04 2.48 -1.11
C PHE A 479 0.28 1.21 -1.50
N ARG A 480 -0.25 0.45 -0.53
CA ARG A 480 -1.02 -0.77 -0.80
C ARG A 480 -2.39 -0.48 -1.40
N SER A 481 -3.04 0.61 -1.00
CA SER A 481 -4.40 0.95 -1.43
C SER A 481 -4.60 2.48 -1.47
N PRO A 482 -3.97 3.16 -2.46
CA PRO A 482 -3.90 4.63 -2.50
C PRO A 482 -5.27 5.29 -2.62
N GLU A 483 -6.21 4.65 -3.32
CA GLU A 483 -7.55 5.18 -3.58
C GLU A 483 -8.56 4.88 -2.47
N THR A 484 -8.18 4.11 -1.43
CA THR A 484 -9.06 3.89 -0.28
C THR A 484 -9.26 5.21 0.46
N THR A 485 -10.50 5.49 0.88
CA THR A 485 -10.85 6.69 1.66
C THR A 485 -10.14 6.68 3.02
N ALA A 486 -9.27 7.65 3.27
CA ALA A 486 -8.63 7.87 4.57
C ALA A 486 -9.50 8.77 5.46
N ILE A 487 -10.05 9.85 4.88
CA ILE A 487 -10.88 10.83 5.59
C ILE A 487 -12.17 11.10 4.80
N GLU A 488 -13.31 10.95 5.46
CA GLU A 488 -14.61 11.43 4.98
C GLU A 488 -14.92 12.75 5.71
N PHE A 489 -15.13 13.83 4.96
CA PHE A 489 -15.40 15.16 5.52
C PHE A 489 -16.41 15.91 4.65
N GLU A 490 -17.49 16.43 5.24
CA GLU A 490 -18.56 17.19 4.56
C GLU A 490 -19.09 16.52 3.27
N GLY A 491 -19.13 15.19 3.27
CA GLY A 491 -19.59 14.39 2.14
C GLY A 491 -18.62 14.28 0.97
N ARG A 492 -17.33 14.56 1.21
CA ARG A 492 -16.24 14.28 0.28
C ARG A 492 -15.32 13.21 0.85
N ASP A 493 -14.85 12.34 -0.02
CA ASP A 493 -13.89 11.30 0.29
C ASP A 493 -12.50 11.79 -0.09
N HIS A 494 -11.59 11.79 0.88
CA HIS A 494 -10.18 12.07 0.72
C HIS A 494 -9.40 10.76 0.85
N SER A 495 -8.70 10.37 -0.21
CA SER A 495 -7.98 9.10 -0.27
C SER A 495 -6.68 9.11 0.54
N TYR A 496 -6.12 7.93 0.80
CA TYR A 496 -4.79 7.81 1.40
C TYR A 496 -3.70 8.48 0.55
N ARG A 497 -3.81 8.41 -0.79
CA ARG A 497 -2.94 9.15 -1.71
C ARG A 497 -3.00 10.63 -1.43
N TRP A 498 -4.21 11.20 -1.44
CA TRP A 498 -4.41 12.64 -1.20
C TRP A 498 -3.82 13.07 0.15
N LEU A 499 -4.05 12.28 1.21
CA LEU A 499 -3.57 12.59 2.55
C LEU A 499 -2.05 12.59 2.58
N LEU A 500 -1.40 11.57 2.00
CA LEU A 500 0.07 11.49 1.97
C LEU A 500 0.68 12.64 1.16
N GLU A 501 0.09 13.00 0.02
CA GLU A 501 0.52 14.17 -0.76
C GLU A 501 0.43 15.47 0.03
N GLN A 502 -0.63 15.67 0.82
CA GLN A 502 -0.73 16.85 1.69
C GLN A 502 0.29 16.81 2.83
N VAL A 503 0.55 15.62 3.41
CA VAL A 503 1.58 15.44 4.44
C VAL A 503 2.96 15.83 3.93
N GLU A 504 3.34 15.39 2.73
CA GLU A 504 4.61 15.76 2.12
C GLU A 504 4.69 17.26 1.80
N ARG A 505 3.60 17.88 1.34
CA ARG A 505 3.55 19.34 1.12
C ARG A 505 3.75 20.13 2.42
N VAL A 506 3.07 19.74 3.50
CA VAL A 506 3.26 20.41 4.79
C VAL A 506 4.68 20.18 5.32
N ALA A 507 5.21 18.97 5.18
CA ALA A 507 6.58 18.66 5.58
C ALA A 507 7.62 19.53 4.83
N ALA A 508 7.43 19.73 3.52
CA ALA A 508 8.28 20.62 2.73
C ALA A 508 8.19 22.09 3.23
N LEU A 509 6.97 22.61 3.44
CA LEU A 509 6.76 23.96 3.98
C LEU A 509 7.46 24.17 5.34
N LEU A 510 7.28 23.23 6.25
CA LEU A 510 7.90 23.32 7.58
C LEU A 510 9.42 23.30 7.50
N ALA A 511 9.98 22.44 6.64
CA ALA A 511 11.42 22.34 6.42
C ALA A 511 12.02 23.61 5.81
N GLU A 512 11.33 24.26 4.88
CA GLU A 512 11.76 25.56 4.33
C GLU A 512 11.83 26.67 5.39
N GLN A 513 10.98 26.59 6.41
CA GLN A 513 11.00 27.50 7.56
C GLN A 513 12.03 27.10 8.63
N GLY A 514 12.84 26.07 8.36
CA GLY A 514 13.89 25.59 9.25
C GLY A 514 13.38 24.77 10.44
N VAL A 515 12.12 24.32 10.40
CA VAL A 515 11.57 23.40 11.41
C VAL A 515 12.15 22.00 11.18
N GLY A 516 12.54 21.32 12.25
CA GLY A 516 13.06 19.97 12.18
C GLY A 516 12.79 19.12 13.41
N GLN A 517 13.64 18.12 13.60
CA GLN A 517 13.48 17.12 14.65
C GLN A 517 13.49 17.75 16.05
N GLY A 518 12.46 17.45 16.85
CA GLY A 518 12.33 17.91 18.23
C GLY A 518 11.66 19.28 18.42
N ASP A 519 11.44 20.03 17.33
CA ASP A 519 10.66 21.27 17.35
C ASP A 519 9.18 21.00 17.63
N LEU A 520 8.46 22.06 17.99
CA LEU A 520 7.02 22.04 18.22
C LEU A 520 6.32 22.92 17.18
N VAL A 521 5.36 22.36 16.47
CA VAL A 521 4.53 23.04 15.47
C VAL A 521 3.15 23.28 16.09
N GLY A 522 2.76 24.54 16.27
CA GLY A 522 1.39 24.84 16.68
C GLY A 522 0.44 24.67 15.50
N VAL A 523 -0.71 24.02 15.70
CA VAL A 523 -1.75 23.84 14.69
C VAL A 523 -3.00 24.54 15.20
N LEU A 524 -3.24 25.76 14.69
CA LEU A 524 -4.37 26.63 15.01
C LEU A 524 -5.33 26.64 13.82
N ALA A 525 -6.15 25.60 13.70
CA ALA A 525 -7.03 25.42 12.57
C ALA A 525 -8.29 24.66 12.98
N ASP A 526 -9.35 24.79 12.18
CA ASP A 526 -10.59 24.05 12.38
C ASP A 526 -10.39 22.55 12.10
N ARG A 527 -11.39 21.73 12.43
CA ARG A 527 -11.37 20.31 12.12
C ARG A 527 -11.60 20.07 10.63
N THR A 528 -10.51 20.09 9.88
CA THR A 528 -10.50 19.82 8.45
C THR A 528 -9.52 18.68 8.11
N PRO A 529 -9.65 18.05 6.93
CA PRO A 529 -8.67 17.07 6.45
C PRO A 529 -7.24 17.63 6.38
N LEU A 530 -7.10 18.93 6.08
CA LEU A 530 -5.80 19.60 5.99
C LEU A 530 -5.16 19.80 7.37
N THR A 531 -5.97 19.99 8.42
CA THR A 531 -5.49 20.02 9.82
C THR A 531 -4.92 18.67 10.25
N VAL A 532 -5.52 17.55 9.81
CA VAL A 532 -4.97 16.20 10.04
C VAL A 532 -3.64 16.02 9.28
N ALA A 533 -3.58 16.46 8.02
CA ALA A 533 -2.34 16.47 7.24
C ALA A 533 -1.25 17.33 7.89
N ALA A 534 -1.62 18.45 8.51
CA ALA A 534 -0.69 19.33 9.22
C ALA A 534 0.00 18.66 10.42
N MET A 535 -0.77 17.90 11.22
CA MET A 535 -0.25 17.13 12.34
C MET A 535 0.72 16.03 11.88
N LEU A 536 0.35 15.31 10.83
CA LEU A 536 1.17 14.26 10.23
C LEU A 536 2.41 14.83 9.51
N GLY A 537 2.31 16.02 8.91
CA GLY A 537 3.42 16.76 8.30
C GLY A 537 4.48 17.17 9.31
N ALA A 538 4.08 17.57 10.52
CA ALA A 538 5.01 17.79 11.62
C ALA A 538 5.76 16.50 12.00
N TRP A 539 5.05 15.37 12.11
CA TRP A 539 5.68 14.07 12.37
C TRP A 539 6.62 13.63 11.25
N ARG A 540 6.29 13.95 10.00
CA ARG A 540 7.08 13.60 8.81
C ARG A 540 8.50 14.19 8.81
N ILE A 541 8.71 15.32 9.50
CA ILE A 541 10.02 15.96 9.71
C ILE A 541 10.59 15.75 11.13
N GLY A 542 9.93 14.91 11.95
CA GLY A 542 10.36 14.62 13.32
C GLY A 542 9.99 15.69 14.37
N ALA A 543 9.12 16.64 14.02
CA ALA A 543 8.58 17.63 14.95
C ALA A 543 7.32 17.08 15.66
N ALA A 544 7.02 17.66 16.82
CA ALA A 544 5.76 17.41 17.53
C ALA A 544 4.71 18.44 17.11
N TYR A 545 3.42 18.09 17.18
CA TYR A 545 2.36 19.09 17.02
C TYR A 545 1.78 19.56 18.37
N LEU A 546 1.28 20.78 18.41
CA LEU A 546 0.52 21.39 19.50
C LEU A 546 -0.83 21.86 18.93
N PRO A 547 -1.93 21.14 19.14
CA PRO A 547 -3.22 21.58 18.67
C PRO A 547 -3.70 22.76 19.52
N LEU A 548 -4.21 23.80 18.85
CA LEU A 548 -4.76 25.00 19.45
C LEU A 548 -6.16 25.21 18.91
N ASP A 549 -7.14 25.21 19.81
CA ASP A 549 -8.54 25.44 19.45
C ASP A 549 -8.76 26.91 19.06
N PRO A 550 -9.19 27.20 17.81
CA PRO A 550 -9.38 28.57 17.33
C PRO A 550 -10.50 29.33 18.05
N ASP A 551 -11.45 28.64 18.70
CA ASP A 551 -12.52 29.26 19.48
C ASP A 551 -12.03 29.78 20.84
N LEU A 552 -10.78 29.50 21.23
CA LEU A 552 -10.22 30.02 22.47
C LEU A 552 -10.00 31.53 22.40
N PRO A 553 -10.26 32.28 23.50
CA PRO A 553 -9.96 33.71 23.54
C PRO A 553 -8.50 33.99 23.20
N ALA A 554 -8.24 35.04 22.41
CA ALA A 554 -6.89 35.40 21.95
C ALA A 554 -5.88 35.54 23.10
N ALA A 555 -6.30 36.05 24.26
CA ALA A 555 -5.45 36.13 25.45
C ALA A 555 -5.02 34.75 25.99
N ARG A 556 -5.88 33.74 25.90
CA ARG A 556 -5.55 32.35 26.27
C ARG A 556 -4.60 31.74 25.25
N LEU A 557 -4.85 31.91 23.95
CA LEU A 557 -3.95 31.44 22.89
C LEU A 557 -2.53 32.00 23.05
N ARG A 558 -2.39 33.31 23.29
CA ARG A 558 -1.07 33.93 23.59
C ARG A 558 -0.37 33.28 24.77
N ARG A 559 -1.08 32.95 25.86
CA ARG A 559 -0.50 32.29 27.03
C ARG A 559 -0.04 30.87 26.73
N LEU A 560 -0.81 30.13 25.93
CA LEU A 560 -0.46 28.77 25.52
C LEU A 560 0.77 28.78 24.60
N VAL A 561 0.78 29.63 23.57
CA VAL A 561 1.91 29.79 22.65
C VAL A 561 3.16 30.24 23.39
N ALA A 562 3.07 31.23 24.28
CA ALA A 562 4.20 31.68 25.09
C ALA A 562 4.71 30.60 26.07
N GLY A 563 3.82 29.76 26.59
CA GLY A 563 4.19 28.65 27.47
C GLY A 563 4.81 27.46 26.74
N ALA A 564 4.49 27.28 25.45
CA ALA A 564 4.91 26.14 24.66
C ALA A 564 6.14 26.43 23.79
N GLY A 565 6.26 27.66 23.29
CA GLY A 565 7.31 28.10 22.38
C GLY A 565 7.37 27.32 21.06
N PRO A 566 6.27 27.20 20.29
CA PRO A 566 6.31 26.54 18.99
C PRO A 566 7.20 27.32 18.01
N ALA A 567 7.90 26.60 17.13
CA ALA A 567 8.76 27.19 16.10
C ALA A 567 7.94 27.98 15.08
N VAL A 568 6.77 27.45 14.72
CA VAL A 568 5.80 28.06 13.79
C VAL A 568 4.38 27.69 14.21
N LEU A 569 3.40 28.47 13.74
CA LEU A 569 1.97 28.20 13.84
C LEU A 569 1.42 27.95 12.43
N LEU A 570 0.86 26.78 12.19
CA LEU A 570 0.07 26.46 11.01
C LEU A 570 -1.38 26.92 11.26
N THR A 571 -1.94 27.64 10.30
CA THR A 571 -3.34 28.06 10.24
C THR A 571 -3.94 27.66 8.90
N ASP A 572 -5.26 27.53 8.84
CA ASP A 572 -6.03 27.44 7.60
C ASP A 572 -6.61 28.82 7.21
N GLU A 573 -7.76 28.84 6.52
CA GLU A 573 -8.43 30.09 6.10
C GLU A 573 -8.83 31.01 7.28
N ALA A 574 -8.84 30.52 8.53
CA ALA A 574 -9.13 31.34 9.70
C ALA A 574 -7.97 32.33 10.01
N PRO A 575 -8.24 33.64 10.18
CA PRO A 575 -7.20 34.59 10.53
C PRO A 575 -6.71 34.35 11.97
N ALA A 576 -5.43 33.99 12.11
CA ALA A 576 -4.81 33.89 13.43
C ALA A 576 -4.81 35.26 14.14
N PRO A 577 -5.12 35.31 15.46
CA PRO A 577 -5.04 36.55 16.23
C PRO A 577 -3.66 37.21 16.16
N GLU A 578 -3.60 38.54 16.10
CA GLU A 578 -2.33 39.25 16.13
C GLU A 578 -1.57 39.04 17.46
N GLY A 579 -0.25 38.97 17.36
CA GLY A 579 0.66 38.97 18.51
C GLY A 579 0.71 37.64 19.28
N LEU A 580 0.57 36.49 18.60
CA LEU A 580 0.74 35.17 19.22
C LEU A 580 2.20 34.83 19.59
N GLY A 581 3.18 35.51 18.96
CA GLY A 581 4.60 35.37 19.33
C GLY A 581 5.35 34.25 18.60
N ALA A 582 4.80 33.70 17.53
CA ALA A 582 5.46 32.77 16.61
C ALA A 582 5.06 33.10 15.15
N PRO A 583 5.90 32.77 14.15
CA PRO A 583 5.55 32.91 12.73
C PRO A 583 4.29 32.12 12.39
N VAL A 584 3.37 32.72 11.64
CA VAL A 584 2.13 32.08 11.19
C VAL A 584 2.28 31.73 9.71
N LEU A 585 1.96 30.50 9.36
CA LEU A 585 2.00 29.98 7.99
C LEU A 585 0.63 29.44 7.62
N ASP A 586 0.19 29.77 6.41
CA ASP A 586 -0.99 29.16 5.81
C ASP A 586 -0.62 27.78 5.25
N VAL A 587 -1.27 26.75 5.77
CA VAL A 587 -1.07 25.36 5.35
C VAL A 587 -1.43 25.13 3.88
N GLY A 588 -2.29 25.96 3.29
CA GLY A 588 -2.70 25.89 1.88
C GLY A 588 -1.76 26.59 0.89
N ALA A 589 -0.74 27.32 1.35
CA ALA A 589 0.06 28.21 0.50
C ALA A 589 1.30 27.55 -0.17
N VAL A 590 1.47 26.22 -0.05
CA VAL A 590 2.68 25.52 -0.52
C VAL A 590 2.65 25.25 -2.03
N PRO A 591 3.68 25.63 -2.80
CA PRO A 591 3.80 25.25 -4.21
C PRO A 591 3.90 23.73 -4.39
N VAL A 592 3.34 23.19 -5.48
CA VAL A 592 3.29 21.74 -5.75
C VAL A 592 4.70 21.13 -5.99
N GLU A 593 5.70 21.94 -6.34
CA GLU A 593 7.02 21.49 -6.79
C GLU A 593 8.06 21.30 -5.68
N THR A 594 7.73 21.61 -4.42
CA THR A 594 8.67 21.50 -3.30
C THR A 594 8.77 20.07 -2.78
N THR A 595 9.98 19.51 -2.75
CA THR A 595 10.26 18.18 -2.19
C THR A 595 10.55 18.27 -0.69
N ALA A 596 9.84 17.48 0.11
CA ALA A 596 10.13 17.35 1.52
C ALA A 596 11.54 16.76 1.76
N PRO A 597 12.21 17.11 2.88
CA PRO A 597 13.48 16.50 3.21
C PRO A 597 13.31 14.99 3.51
N PRO A 598 14.41 14.21 3.39
CA PRO A 598 14.44 12.84 3.85
C PRO A 598 13.96 12.75 5.30
N ARG A 599 13.17 11.72 5.61
CA ARG A 599 12.70 11.50 6.97
C ARG A 599 13.91 11.32 7.91
N PRO A 600 13.89 11.88 9.13
CA PRO A 600 14.91 11.60 10.13
C PRO A 600 15.08 10.09 10.35
N GLY A 601 16.32 9.63 10.59
CA GLY A 601 16.63 8.21 10.76
C GLY A 601 16.07 7.59 12.05
N PRO A 602 16.13 6.24 12.21
CA PRO A 602 15.51 5.47 13.29
C PRO A 602 15.65 6.09 14.67
N THR A 603 14.52 6.45 15.29
CA THR A 603 14.44 6.78 16.72
C THR A 603 13.84 5.61 17.49
N ASP A 604 14.20 5.47 18.76
CA ASP A 604 13.58 4.54 19.73
C ASP A 604 12.15 4.94 20.13
N GLY A 605 11.46 5.71 19.28
CA GLY A 605 10.16 6.31 19.53
C GLY A 605 10.18 7.38 20.63
N SER A 606 11.36 7.88 21.04
CA SER A 606 11.48 8.97 22.02
C SER A 606 11.24 10.36 21.48
N ALA A 607 11.16 10.52 20.16
CA ALA A 607 10.70 11.77 19.58
C ALA A 607 9.30 12.11 20.12
N ARG A 608 9.09 13.39 20.44
CA ARG A 608 7.80 13.87 20.91
C ARG A 608 6.79 13.81 19.76
N ALA A 609 5.62 13.21 20.01
CA ALA A 609 4.53 13.19 19.05
C ALA A 609 3.68 14.46 19.17
N TYR A 610 3.28 14.82 20.38
CA TYR A 610 2.45 16.00 20.61
C TYR A 610 2.62 16.59 22.01
N VAL A 611 2.09 17.82 22.16
CA VAL A 611 1.86 18.45 23.47
C VAL A 611 0.38 18.82 23.60
N LEU A 612 -0.28 18.35 24.66
CA LEU A 612 -1.66 18.75 24.99
C LEU A 612 -1.69 19.51 26.30
N TYR A 613 -2.34 20.69 26.31
CA TYR A 613 -2.47 21.49 27.52
C TYR A 613 -3.70 21.07 28.34
N THR A 614 -3.47 20.83 29.63
CA THR A 614 -4.51 20.55 30.62
C THR A 614 -4.55 21.64 31.70
N SER A 615 -5.64 21.69 32.46
CA SER A 615 -5.77 22.60 33.60
C SER A 615 -4.73 22.30 34.70
N GLY A 616 -4.22 23.35 35.35
CA GLY A 616 -3.10 23.27 36.29
C GLY A 616 -3.49 23.50 37.75
N SER A 617 -3.12 22.57 38.64
CA SER A 617 -3.43 22.66 40.08
C SER A 617 -2.80 23.86 40.81
N THR A 618 -1.76 24.47 40.22
CA THR A 618 -1.08 25.67 40.73
C THR A 618 -1.55 26.98 40.07
N GLY A 619 -2.56 26.95 39.19
CA GLY A 619 -3.05 28.12 38.45
C GLY A 619 -2.83 28.06 36.93
N PRO A 620 -1.58 28.09 36.41
CA PRO A 620 -1.34 28.11 34.97
C PRO A 620 -1.48 26.72 34.32
N PRO A 621 -1.97 26.63 33.07
CA PRO A 621 -2.12 25.37 32.36
C PRO A 621 -0.78 24.66 32.11
N LYS A 622 -0.82 23.33 32.06
CA LYS A 622 0.35 22.45 31.96
C LYS A 622 0.31 21.65 30.66
N GLY A 623 1.36 21.73 29.86
CA GLY A 623 1.49 20.96 28.61
C GLY A 623 2.02 19.56 28.90
N VAL A 624 1.27 18.52 28.58
CA VAL A 624 1.68 17.12 28.69
C VAL A 624 2.41 16.74 27.41
N ALA A 625 3.68 16.36 27.50
CA ALA A 625 4.50 15.98 26.36
C ALA A 625 4.48 14.46 26.16
N VAL A 626 3.90 14.00 25.05
CA VAL A 626 3.71 12.58 24.75
C VAL A 626 4.67 12.14 23.64
N PRO A 627 5.44 11.06 23.82
CA PRO A 627 6.37 10.54 22.81
C PRO A 627 5.67 9.63 21.79
N GLN A 628 6.27 9.45 20.60
CA GLN A 628 5.75 8.59 19.53
C GLN A 628 5.50 7.15 19.99
N ARG A 629 6.40 6.59 20.82
CA ARG A 629 6.23 5.23 21.38
C ARG A 629 4.94 5.06 22.18
N ALA A 630 4.46 6.09 22.87
CA ALA A 630 3.24 6.02 23.67
C ALA A 630 1.99 6.05 22.79
N VAL A 631 2.02 6.85 21.71
CA VAL A 631 0.95 6.85 20.70
C VAL A 631 0.88 5.50 20.00
N LEU A 632 2.02 4.91 19.64
CA LEU A 632 2.04 3.57 19.05
C LEU A 632 1.50 2.50 20.00
N ALA A 633 1.89 2.55 21.29
CA ALA A 633 1.34 1.64 22.30
C ALA A 633 -0.19 1.73 22.37
N MET A 634 -0.74 2.95 22.37
CA MET A 634 -2.19 3.17 22.34
C MET A 634 -2.84 2.57 21.07
N VAL A 635 -2.18 2.62 19.91
CA VAL A 635 -2.67 1.97 18.67
C VAL A 635 -2.67 0.45 18.80
N GLU A 636 -1.63 -0.16 19.37
CA GLU A 636 -1.58 -1.60 19.65
C GLU A 636 -2.65 -2.02 20.64
N ASP A 637 -2.85 -1.25 21.71
CA ASP A 637 -3.88 -1.48 22.70
C ASP A 637 -5.28 -1.40 22.08
N SER A 638 -5.49 -0.44 21.17
CA SER A 638 -6.75 -0.29 20.42
C SER A 638 -7.01 -1.50 19.54
N LEU A 639 -5.99 -1.98 18.81
CA LEU A 639 -6.06 -3.18 17.98
C LEU A 639 -6.42 -4.42 18.80
N HIS A 640 -5.79 -4.60 19.95
CA HIS A 640 -6.05 -5.74 20.83
C HIS A 640 -7.45 -5.69 21.46
N LEU A 641 -7.86 -4.53 21.96
CA LEU A 641 -9.12 -4.35 22.70
C LEU A 641 -10.36 -4.31 21.79
N LEU A 642 -10.23 -3.64 20.65
CA LEU A 642 -11.35 -3.32 19.76
C LEU A 642 -11.41 -4.27 18.56
N GLY A 643 -10.25 -4.76 18.09
CA GLY A 643 -10.12 -5.52 16.85
C GLY A 643 -10.07 -4.62 15.60
N ALA A 644 -9.48 -5.13 14.52
CA ALA A 644 -9.32 -4.37 13.27
C ALA A 644 -10.66 -3.92 12.65
N GLU A 645 -11.72 -4.73 12.80
CA GLU A 645 -13.06 -4.43 12.28
C GLU A 645 -13.64 -3.12 12.85
N ALA A 646 -13.48 -2.90 14.16
CA ALA A 646 -13.93 -1.67 14.81
C ALA A 646 -13.17 -0.42 14.32
N LEU A 647 -11.93 -0.57 13.85
CA LEU A 647 -11.10 0.53 13.36
C LEU A 647 -11.29 0.84 11.86
N THR A 648 -12.15 0.09 11.16
CA THR A 648 -12.38 0.31 9.71
C THR A 648 -13.09 1.63 9.40
N SER A 649 -13.91 2.16 10.30
CA SER A 649 -14.71 3.37 10.09
C SER A 649 -14.97 4.07 11.42
N VAL A 650 -14.16 5.06 11.77
CA VAL A 650 -14.17 5.69 13.11
C VAL A 650 -14.79 7.09 13.03
N LEU A 651 -15.75 7.39 13.90
CA LEU A 651 -16.28 8.74 14.05
C LEU A 651 -15.29 9.61 14.83
N ALA A 652 -14.64 10.57 14.16
CA ALA A 652 -13.79 11.57 14.79
C ALA A 652 -14.56 12.86 15.03
N SER A 653 -14.97 13.05 16.28
CA SER A 653 -15.85 14.15 16.70
C SER A 653 -15.32 14.92 17.91
N THR A 654 -14.23 14.44 18.51
CA THR A 654 -13.59 15.07 19.66
C THR A 654 -12.72 16.24 19.21
N SER A 655 -12.65 17.30 20.03
CA SER A 655 -11.71 18.41 19.82
C SER A 655 -10.27 17.90 19.75
N PHE A 656 -9.48 18.38 18.79
CA PHE A 656 -8.07 18.04 18.67
C PHE A 656 -7.22 18.52 19.87
N SER A 657 -7.76 19.45 20.69
CA SER A 657 -7.14 19.84 21.97
C SER A 657 -7.45 18.87 23.12
N PHE A 658 -8.10 17.73 22.84
CA PHE A 658 -8.42 16.68 23.81
C PHE A 658 -7.85 15.33 23.35
N ASP A 659 -7.32 14.56 24.30
CA ASP A 659 -6.51 13.37 24.03
C ASP A 659 -7.27 12.19 23.40
N LEU A 660 -8.59 12.05 23.63
CA LEU A 660 -9.41 11.05 22.94
C LEU A 660 -9.34 11.17 21.40
N SER A 661 -9.10 12.38 20.87
CA SER A 661 -8.94 12.58 19.42
C SER A 661 -7.73 11.84 18.85
N VAL A 662 -6.70 11.56 19.66
CA VAL A 662 -5.51 10.82 19.24
C VAL A 662 -5.90 9.39 18.85
N LEU A 663 -6.78 8.74 19.63
CA LEU A 663 -7.34 7.44 19.28
C LEU A 663 -8.17 7.54 18.00
N GLU A 664 -9.10 8.50 17.95
CA GLU A 664 -10.03 8.69 16.82
C GLU A 664 -9.32 8.87 15.47
N LEU A 665 -8.16 9.53 15.47
CA LEU A 665 -7.39 9.80 14.26
C LEU A 665 -6.38 8.70 13.94
N PHE A 666 -5.52 8.35 14.90
CA PHE A 666 -4.29 7.63 14.57
C PHE A 666 -4.43 6.12 14.61
N ALA A 667 -5.36 5.58 15.41
CA ALA A 667 -5.66 4.15 15.40
C ALA A 667 -6.22 3.67 14.04
N PRO A 668 -7.26 4.30 13.44
CA PRO A 668 -7.75 3.88 12.13
C PRO A 668 -6.73 4.10 11.00
N LEU A 669 -6.00 5.23 10.98
CA LEU A 669 -5.02 5.50 9.92
C LEU A 669 -3.85 4.49 9.91
N ALA A 670 -3.42 4.05 11.09
CA ALA A 670 -2.37 3.04 11.21
C ALA A 670 -2.77 1.67 10.64
N VAL A 671 -4.08 1.38 10.50
CA VAL A 671 -4.58 0.07 10.06
C VAL A 671 -5.28 0.11 8.70
N GLY A 672 -5.27 1.26 8.02
CA GLY A 672 -5.90 1.41 6.71
C GLY A 672 -7.41 1.72 6.77
N GLY A 673 -7.92 2.09 7.96
CA GLY A 673 -9.30 2.47 8.18
C GLY A 673 -9.64 3.88 7.68
N THR A 674 -10.90 4.27 7.82
CA THR A 674 -11.40 5.60 7.44
C THR A 674 -11.80 6.40 8.68
N ILE A 675 -11.35 7.64 8.77
CA ILE A 675 -11.84 8.63 9.73
C ILE A 675 -13.05 9.35 9.12
N ARG A 676 -14.18 9.35 9.81
CA ARG A 676 -15.29 10.27 9.54
C ARG A 676 -15.13 11.50 10.40
N LEU A 677 -14.63 12.57 9.80
CA LEU A 677 -14.34 13.82 10.48
C LEU A 677 -15.60 14.70 10.50
N VAL A 678 -16.07 15.04 11.70
CA VAL A 678 -17.27 15.86 11.92
C VAL A 678 -16.97 16.99 12.90
N SER A 679 -17.73 18.09 12.84
CA SER A 679 -17.60 19.18 13.83
C SER A 679 -18.31 18.87 15.15
N SER A 680 -19.15 17.82 15.21
CA SER A 680 -19.75 17.40 16.47
C SER A 680 -20.34 16.00 16.36
N VAL A 681 -20.42 15.30 17.50
CA VAL A 681 -21.14 14.02 17.61
C VAL A 681 -22.66 14.16 17.33
N PHE A 682 -23.18 15.40 17.31
CA PHE A 682 -24.58 15.68 16.95
C PHE A 682 -24.83 15.71 15.44
N GLU A 683 -23.77 15.78 14.62
CA GLU A 683 -23.93 15.74 13.17
C GLU A 683 -24.46 14.37 12.73
N ARG A 684 -25.36 14.40 11.74
CA ARG A 684 -26.05 13.18 11.34
C ARG A 684 -25.06 12.20 10.69
N PRO A 685 -25.07 10.93 11.12
CA PRO A 685 -24.10 9.91 10.69
C PRO A 685 -24.28 9.41 9.26
N ALA A 686 -25.28 9.86 8.51
CA ALA A 686 -25.40 9.53 7.10
C ALA A 686 -24.62 10.55 6.27
N GLY A 687 -23.32 10.29 6.05
CA GLY A 687 -22.61 10.85 4.90
C GLY A 687 -23.28 10.42 3.59
N PRO A 688 -22.97 11.05 2.46
CA PRO A 688 -23.62 10.80 1.16
C PRO A 688 -23.53 9.33 0.70
N ASN A 689 -22.57 8.56 1.24
CA ASN A 689 -22.34 7.16 0.90
C ASN A 689 -23.07 6.16 1.82
N GLY A 690 -23.76 6.61 2.87
CA GLY A 690 -24.53 5.75 3.78
C GLY A 690 -23.68 4.78 4.64
N ARG A 691 -22.35 4.91 4.62
CA ARG A 691 -21.43 4.12 5.45
C ARG A 691 -21.71 4.41 6.94
N ARG A 692 -21.70 3.41 7.80
CA ARG A 692 -21.83 3.61 9.26
C ARG A 692 -20.44 3.62 9.91
N SER A 693 -20.34 4.27 11.07
CA SER A 693 -19.14 4.18 11.90
C SER A 693 -19.16 2.86 12.65
N THR A 694 -18.06 2.11 12.60
CA THR A 694 -17.86 0.87 13.36
C THR A 694 -17.33 1.13 14.77
N LEU A 695 -16.72 2.31 14.98
CA LEU A 695 -16.31 2.81 16.30
C LEU A 695 -16.77 4.25 16.51
N ILE A 696 -17.33 4.50 17.69
CA ILE A 696 -17.67 5.83 18.19
C ILE A 696 -16.94 6.02 19.51
N VAL A 697 -16.12 7.06 19.60
CA VAL A 697 -15.47 7.47 20.85
C VAL A 697 -16.05 8.80 21.28
N THR A 698 -16.48 8.90 22.53
CA THR A 698 -17.00 10.16 23.08
C THR A 698 -17.01 10.13 24.61
N VAL A 699 -17.53 11.19 25.23
CA VAL A 699 -17.72 11.27 26.68
C VAL A 699 -19.17 10.93 27.05
N PRO A 700 -19.43 10.35 28.24
CA PRO A 700 -20.78 9.98 28.69
C PRO A 700 -21.84 11.08 28.53
N PHE A 701 -21.52 12.32 28.90
CA PHE A 701 -22.44 13.45 28.72
C PHE A 701 -22.87 13.65 27.26
N LEU A 702 -21.92 13.67 26.32
CA LEU A 702 -22.20 13.90 24.90
C LEU A 702 -22.95 12.72 24.27
N ALA A 703 -22.62 11.48 24.66
CA ALA A 703 -23.38 10.30 24.24
C ALA A 703 -24.85 10.38 24.69
N ALA A 704 -25.09 10.79 25.94
CA ALA A 704 -26.44 10.95 26.47
C ALA A 704 -27.23 12.01 25.71
N GLU A 705 -26.63 13.17 25.44
CA GLU A 705 -27.29 14.22 24.66
C GLU A 705 -27.53 13.78 23.21
N ALA A 706 -26.56 13.09 22.58
CA ALA A 706 -26.72 12.59 21.22
C ALA A 706 -27.85 11.56 21.10
N LEU A 707 -28.04 10.71 22.12
CA LEU A 707 -29.20 9.82 22.22
C LEU A 707 -30.51 10.59 22.33
N ARG A 708 -30.57 11.63 23.17
CA ARG A 708 -31.78 12.46 23.34
C ARG A 708 -32.18 13.17 22.06
N HIS A 709 -31.19 13.59 21.27
CA HIS A 709 -31.40 14.23 19.97
C HIS A 709 -31.58 13.23 18.82
N GLY A 710 -31.43 11.93 19.07
CA GLY A 710 -31.51 10.88 18.04
C GLY A 710 -30.39 10.97 16.99
N SER A 711 -29.24 11.56 17.36
CA SER A 711 -28.07 11.72 16.48
C SER A 711 -27.01 10.64 16.68
N LEU A 712 -27.01 9.91 17.82
CA LEU A 712 -26.08 8.80 18.05
C LEU A 712 -26.51 7.56 17.23
N ASP A 713 -25.85 7.31 16.10
CA ASP A 713 -26.02 6.06 15.34
C ASP A 713 -25.08 4.97 15.87
N ALA A 714 -25.53 4.30 16.92
CA ALA A 714 -24.77 3.22 17.54
C ALA A 714 -24.97 1.86 16.84
N VAL A 715 -25.78 1.75 15.78
CA VAL A 715 -26.20 0.46 15.23
C VAL A 715 -25.02 -0.35 14.72
N GLY A 716 -24.74 -1.49 15.36
CA GLY A 716 -23.62 -2.37 15.04
C GLY A 716 -22.25 -1.82 15.45
N ALA A 717 -22.18 -0.60 16.01
CA ALA A 717 -20.94 0.05 16.39
C ALA A 717 -20.44 -0.45 17.76
N THR A 718 -19.12 -0.37 17.94
CA THR A 718 -18.51 -0.35 19.26
C THR A 718 -18.51 1.09 19.77
N VAL A 719 -19.07 1.34 20.96
CA VAL A 719 -19.13 2.68 21.56
C VAL A 719 -18.20 2.74 22.77
N CYS A 720 -17.14 3.53 22.67
CA CYS A 720 -16.19 3.77 23.74
C CYS A 720 -16.52 5.10 24.44
N LEU A 721 -16.63 5.04 25.76
CA LEU A 721 -16.96 6.18 26.61
C LEU A 721 -15.80 6.43 27.56
N GLY A 722 -15.25 7.64 27.53
CA GLY A 722 -14.12 8.01 28.37
C GLY A 722 -14.27 9.40 28.99
N GLY A 723 -13.39 9.74 29.91
CA GLY A 723 -13.31 11.10 30.45
C GLY A 723 -14.32 11.44 31.54
N GLU A 724 -15.37 10.66 31.83
CA GLU A 724 -16.30 10.87 32.95
C GLU A 724 -16.74 9.53 33.59
N PRO A 725 -17.22 9.52 34.86
CA PRO A 725 -17.84 8.33 35.43
C PRO A 725 -19.07 7.88 34.62
N LEU A 726 -19.06 6.62 34.16
CA LEU A 726 -20.13 6.03 33.38
C LEU A 726 -21.26 5.51 34.27
N ARG A 727 -22.52 5.76 33.87
CA ARG A 727 -23.71 5.26 34.56
C ARG A 727 -24.34 4.11 33.78
N GLY A 728 -24.76 3.05 34.47
CA GLY A 728 -25.40 1.88 33.85
C GLY A 728 -26.61 2.21 32.97
N ALA A 729 -27.45 3.14 33.42
CA ALA A 729 -28.63 3.56 32.65
C ALA A 729 -28.29 4.12 31.26
N LEU A 730 -27.13 4.76 31.09
CA LEU A 730 -26.68 5.23 29.77
C LEU A 730 -26.20 4.06 28.90
N VAL A 731 -25.51 3.08 29.50
CA VAL A 731 -25.09 1.85 28.80
C VAL A 731 -26.29 1.11 28.22
N ASP A 732 -27.35 0.97 29.02
CA ASP A 732 -28.59 0.34 28.57
C ASP A 732 -29.23 1.08 27.39
N GLN A 733 -29.23 2.42 27.43
CA GLN A 733 -29.76 3.24 26.34
C GLN A 733 -28.93 3.11 25.06
N ILE A 734 -27.61 3.02 25.17
CA ILE A 734 -26.71 2.86 24.02
C ILE A 734 -26.89 1.48 23.38
N HIS A 735 -27.01 0.42 24.19
CA HIS A 735 -27.35 -0.91 23.66
C HIS A 735 -28.74 -0.95 23.03
N ALA A 736 -29.74 -0.29 23.64
CA ALA A 736 -31.08 -0.16 23.05
C ALA A 736 -31.08 0.62 21.73
N ALA A 737 -30.11 1.53 21.53
CA ALA A 737 -29.87 2.22 20.27
C ALA A 737 -29.11 1.38 19.22
N GLY A 738 -28.77 0.13 19.54
CA GLY A 738 -28.21 -0.84 18.59
C GLY A 738 -26.70 -1.09 18.70
N ALA A 739 -26.02 -0.57 19.74
CA ALA A 739 -24.60 -0.81 19.96
C ALA A 739 -24.28 -2.31 20.12
N ALA A 740 -23.28 -2.77 19.37
CA ALA A 740 -22.76 -4.13 19.49
C ALA A 740 -21.97 -4.31 20.80
N ARG A 741 -21.16 -3.30 21.17
CA ARG A 741 -20.34 -3.28 22.38
C ARG A 741 -20.33 -1.88 22.98
N VAL A 742 -20.34 -1.79 24.31
CA VAL A 742 -20.08 -0.54 25.04
C VAL A 742 -18.86 -0.74 25.93
N LEU A 743 -17.87 0.14 25.81
CA LEU A 743 -16.67 0.11 26.63
C LEU A 743 -16.57 1.37 27.49
N ASN A 744 -16.20 1.18 28.75
CA ASN A 744 -15.79 2.24 29.65
C ASN A 744 -14.27 2.35 29.63
N LEU A 745 -13.74 3.48 29.14
CA LEU A 745 -12.32 3.76 29.07
C LEU A 745 -11.93 4.73 30.18
N TYR A 746 -10.84 4.44 30.87
CA TYR A 746 -10.25 5.36 31.85
C TYR A 746 -8.77 5.55 31.58
N GLY A 747 -8.35 6.81 31.53
CA GLY A 747 -6.95 7.20 31.62
C GLY A 747 -6.83 8.71 31.71
N PRO A 748 -5.74 9.21 32.29
CA PRO A 748 -5.37 10.61 32.24
C PRO A 748 -4.54 10.91 30.98
N SER A 749 -4.48 12.18 30.56
CA SER A 749 -3.64 12.62 29.44
C SER A 749 -2.15 12.31 29.65
N GLU A 750 -1.71 12.18 30.89
CA GLU A 750 -0.35 11.81 31.27
C GLU A 750 0.03 10.34 30.97
N ASP A 751 -0.95 9.51 30.59
CA ASP A 751 -0.77 8.12 30.18
C ASP A 751 -1.47 7.82 28.83
N THR A 752 -1.49 8.83 27.95
CA THR A 752 -1.91 8.74 26.54
C THR A 752 -3.34 8.22 26.32
N SER A 753 -4.31 9.11 26.50
CA SER A 753 -5.75 8.89 26.23
C SER A 753 -6.45 7.93 27.20
N TYR A 754 -6.09 6.65 27.23
CA TYR A 754 -6.70 5.65 28.12
C TYR A 754 -5.69 4.59 28.57
N SER A 755 -5.88 4.10 29.79
CA SER A 755 -4.97 3.18 30.49
C SER A 755 -5.66 1.90 30.95
N THR A 756 -6.98 1.96 31.14
CA THR A 756 -7.81 0.82 31.51
C THR A 756 -9.08 0.80 30.68
N ALA A 757 -9.65 -0.39 30.50
CA ALA A 757 -10.90 -0.59 29.78
C ALA A 757 -11.76 -1.69 30.40
N ALA A 758 -13.07 -1.45 30.44
CA ALA A 758 -14.09 -2.45 30.75
C ALA A 758 -15.06 -2.58 29.58
N THR A 759 -15.34 -3.82 29.12
CA THR A 759 -16.54 -4.06 28.30
C THR A 759 -17.74 -4.17 29.23
N VAL A 760 -18.75 -3.33 29.05
CA VAL A 760 -19.85 -3.17 29.99
C VAL A 760 -21.13 -3.81 29.41
N PRO A 761 -21.61 -4.94 29.95
CA PRO A 761 -22.86 -5.56 29.51
C PRO A 761 -24.09 -4.70 29.87
N PRO A 762 -25.21 -4.85 29.13
CA PRO A 762 -26.48 -4.25 29.54
C PRO A 762 -26.93 -4.79 30.90
N GLY A 763 -27.58 -3.94 31.70
CA GLY A 763 -28.03 -4.23 33.05
C GLY A 763 -26.95 -4.02 34.13
N THR A 764 -25.76 -3.51 33.79
CA THR A 764 -24.68 -3.24 34.75
C THR A 764 -24.91 -1.89 35.45
N PRO A 765 -25.30 -1.84 36.74
CA PRO A 765 -25.70 -0.58 37.38
C PRO A 765 -24.51 0.35 37.66
N HIS A 766 -23.36 -0.22 38.01
CA HIS A 766 -22.14 0.48 38.39
C HIS A 766 -20.96 -0.05 37.56
N PRO A 767 -20.73 0.51 36.36
CA PRO A 767 -19.59 0.13 35.53
C PRO A 767 -18.26 0.38 36.25
N THR A 768 -17.36 -0.60 36.23
CA THR A 768 -15.98 -0.48 36.70
C THR A 768 -15.14 0.27 35.65
N LEU A 769 -13.89 0.60 36.00
CA LEU A 769 -12.86 1.08 35.07
C LEU A 769 -12.12 -0.07 34.38
N GLY A 770 -12.42 -1.32 34.76
CA GLY A 770 -11.92 -2.53 34.10
C GLY A 770 -10.46 -2.86 34.38
N PHE A 771 -9.80 -3.45 33.39
CA PHE A 771 -8.42 -3.94 33.49
C PHE A 771 -7.46 -2.95 32.83
N PRO A 772 -6.18 -2.91 33.26
CA PRO A 772 -5.14 -2.22 32.51
C PRO A 772 -5.06 -2.75 31.07
N VAL A 773 -4.79 -1.85 30.13
CA VAL A 773 -4.52 -2.20 28.72
C VAL A 773 -3.29 -3.12 28.60
N PRO A 774 -3.13 -3.89 27.51
CA PRO A 774 -1.96 -4.73 27.31
C PRO A 774 -0.64 -3.98 27.50
N GLY A 775 0.26 -4.50 28.34
CA GLY A 775 1.53 -3.82 28.65
C GLY A 775 1.41 -2.59 29.57
N GLY A 776 0.19 -2.16 29.90
CA GLY A 776 -0.09 -1.22 30.98
C GLY A 776 0.13 -1.85 32.36
N ARG A 777 0.55 -1.03 33.32
CA ARG A 777 0.71 -1.39 34.72
C ARG A 777 -0.19 -0.53 35.59
N LEU A 778 -0.82 -1.16 36.57
CA LEU A 778 -1.68 -0.50 37.53
C LEU A 778 -1.27 -0.92 38.94
N HIS A 779 -1.05 0.08 39.81
CA HIS A 779 -0.80 -0.13 41.23
C HIS A 779 -1.81 0.68 42.06
N LEU A 780 -2.29 0.07 43.14
CA LEU A 780 -3.02 0.76 44.20
C LEU A 780 -2.10 0.92 45.41
N LEU A 781 -1.67 2.15 45.67
CA LEU A 781 -0.68 2.44 46.72
C LEU A 781 -1.29 3.27 47.85
N ASP A 782 -0.82 3.05 49.07
CA ASP A 782 -1.15 3.86 50.24
C ASP A 782 -0.30 5.16 50.30
N SER A 783 -0.46 5.93 51.38
CA SER A 783 0.29 7.18 51.59
C SER A 783 1.80 7.00 51.80
N GLU A 784 2.25 5.79 52.12
CA GLU A 784 3.68 5.45 52.27
C GLU A 784 4.27 4.89 50.96
N GLY A 785 3.46 4.76 49.91
CA GLY A 785 3.88 4.20 48.62
C GLY A 785 3.95 2.69 48.62
N LEU A 786 3.27 2.01 49.56
CA LEU A 786 3.19 0.56 49.62
C LEU A 786 1.88 0.06 49.00
N PRO A 787 1.87 -1.13 48.36
CA PRO A 787 0.64 -1.72 47.84
C PRO A 787 -0.40 -1.93 48.95
N VAL A 788 -1.65 -1.52 48.69
CA VAL A 788 -2.77 -1.79 49.60
C VAL A 788 -3.10 -3.30 49.64
N PRO A 789 -3.61 -3.83 50.77
CA PRO A 789 -4.06 -5.22 50.83
C PRO A 789 -5.23 -5.48 49.87
N GLU A 790 -5.51 -6.75 49.56
CA GLU A 790 -6.62 -7.15 48.70
C GLU A 790 -7.96 -6.55 49.16
N GLY A 791 -8.70 -5.94 48.22
CA GLY A 791 -9.93 -5.20 48.51
C GLY A 791 -9.74 -3.86 49.23
N GLY A 792 -8.51 -3.43 49.50
CA GLY A 792 -8.18 -2.12 50.04
C GLY A 792 -8.38 -0.99 49.03
N ILE A 793 -8.70 0.21 49.53
CA ILE A 793 -8.77 1.43 48.72
C ILE A 793 -7.40 2.10 48.74
N GLY A 794 -6.83 2.36 47.57
CA GLY A 794 -5.55 3.03 47.39
C GLY A 794 -5.59 4.13 46.34
N GLU A 795 -4.54 4.93 46.28
CA GLU A 795 -4.31 5.85 45.16
C GLU A 795 -3.89 5.06 43.91
N VAL A 796 -4.44 5.43 42.76
CA VAL A 796 -4.16 4.78 41.47
C VAL A 796 -2.84 5.32 40.91
N TYR A 797 -1.92 4.41 40.61
CA TYR A 797 -0.67 4.68 39.90
C TYR A 797 -0.64 3.89 38.60
N LEU A 798 -0.24 4.54 37.52
CA LEU A 798 -0.22 3.97 36.17
C LEU A 798 1.22 3.87 35.66
N GLY A 799 1.54 2.84 34.91
CA GLY A 799 2.86 2.67 34.30
C GLY A 799 2.80 1.89 33.00
N GLY A 800 3.94 1.81 32.32
CA GLY A 800 4.06 1.10 31.04
C GLY A 800 4.37 2.05 29.87
N ALA A 801 4.10 1.57 28.66
CA ALA A 801 4.50 2.26 27.43
C ALA A 801 3.65 3.51 27.12
N GLY A 802 2.43 3.61 27.67
CA GLY A 802 1.53 4.76 27.51
C GLY A 802 1.99 6.05 28.20
N LEU A 803 3.00 5.97 29.09
CA LEU A 803 3.42 7.11 29.88
C LEU A 803 3.99 8.26 29.04
N ALA A 804 3.51 9.47 29.30
CA ALA A 804 4.10 10.71 28.82
C ALA A 804 5.56 10.88 29.30
N ASP A 805 6.33 11.72 28.61
CA ASP A 805 7.68 12.10 29.09
C ASP A 805 7.58 12.95 30.35
N GLY A 806 6.54 13.78 30.44
CA GLY A 806 6.26 14.65 31.57
C GLY A 806 5.54 15.93 31.15
N TYR A 807 5.73 16.99 31.94
CA TYR A 807 5.17 18.30 31.67
C TYR A 807 6.21 19.23 31.02
N LEU A 808 5.87 19.81 29.87
CA LEU A 808 6.71 20.69 29.07
C LEU A 808 7.22 21.87 29.92
N GLY A 809 8.54 22.03 30.01
CA GLY A 809 9.19 23.11 30.78
C GLY A 809 8.95 23.06 32.30
N ARG A 810 8.47 21.94 32.86
CA ARG A 810 8.14 21.81 34.30
C ARG A 810 8.79 20.56 34.93
N PRO A 811 10.14 20.50 35.03
CA PRO A 811 10.85 19.31 35.53
C PRO A 811 10.50 18.97 36.99
N ARG A 812 10.29 19.98 37.85
CA ARG A 812 9.92 19.75 39.26
C ARG A 812 8.54 19.09 39.40
N LEU A 813 7.54 19.60 38.68
CA LEU A 813 6.19 19.00 38.68
C LEU A 813 6.21 17.61 38.04
N THR A 814 7.03 17.42 37.01
CA THR A 814 7.23 16.11 36.38
C THR A 814 7.78 15.12 37.40
N ALA A 815 8.84 15.46 38.13
CA ALA A 815 9.41 14.57 39.15
C ALA A 815 8.46 14.29 40.34
N GLU A 816 7.53 15.20 40.63
CA GLU A 816 6.50 15.00 41.66
C GLU A 816 5.42 13.99 41.23
N ARG A 817 5.09 13.96 39.93
CA ARG A 817 3.98 13.16 39.40
C ARG A 817 4.40 11.89 38.66
N PHE A 818 5.57 11.87 38.07
CA PHE A 818 6.18 10.72 37.40
C PHE A 818 7.31 10.19 38.29
N VAL A 819 6.94 9.32 39.23
CA VAL A 819 7.84 8.78 40.26
C VAL A 819 8.50 7.49 39.79
N PRO A 820 9.64 7.08 40.37
CA PRO A 820 10.22 5.76 40.07
C PRO A 820 9.26 4.63 40.42
N ASP A 821 9.18 3.62 39.55
CA ASP A 821 8.45 2.39 39.84
C ASP A 821 9.32 1.47 40.72
N LEU A 822 9.11 1.52 42.03
CA LEU A 822 9.85 0.70 43.00
C LEU A 822 9.42 -0.78 42.99
N HIS A 823 8.38 -1.12 42.22
CA HIS A 823 7.82 -2.47 42.13
C HIS A 823 8.21 -3.18 40.83
N SER A 824 8.75 -2.45 39.85
CA SER A 824 9.22 -3.01 38.58
C SER A 824 10.67 -3.49 38.66
N LYS A 825 10.98 -4.52 37.86
CA LYS A 825 12.34 -5.00 37.62
C LYS A 825 13.01 -4.32 36.42
N GLU A 826 12.26 -3.53 35.66
CA GLU A 826 12.77 -2.80 34.50
C GLU A 826 13.56 -1.57 34.95
N PRO A 827 14.85 -1.44 34.57
CA PRO A 827 15.63 -0.25 34.88
C PRO A 827 14.97 1.02 34.33
N GLY A 828 14.81 2.03 35.18
CA GLY A 828 14.24 3.32 34.78
C GLY A 828 12.72 3.35 34.61
N ALA A 829 12.01 2.28 35.00
CA ALA A 829 10.55 2.29 35.03
C ALA A 829 10.00 3.41 35.92
N ARG A 830 8.90 4.01 35.48
CA ARG A 830 8.21 5.12 36.15
C ARG A 830 6.75 4.76 36.36
N LEU A 831 6.14 5.39 37.36
CA LEU A 831 4.71 5.42 37.60
C LEU A 831 4.21 6.87 37.54
N TYR A 832 3.08 7.09 36.88
CA TYR A 832 2.31 8.31 36.98
C TYR A 832 1.32 8.24 38.14
N ARG A 833 1.39 9.23 39.03
CA ARG A 833 0.53 9.41 40.19
C ARG A 833 -0.74 10.19 39.81
N THR A 834 -1.88 9.51 39.68
CA THR A 834 -3.10 10.09 39.09
C THR A 834 -3.85 11.03 40.03
N GLY A 835 -3.75 10.81 41.35
CA GLY A 835 -4.60 11.46 42.36
C GLY A 835 -6.01 10.87 42.47
N ASP A 836 -6.32 9.81 41.72
CA ASP A 836 -7.59 9.07 41.81
C ASP A 836 -7.50 7.99 42.88
N LEU A 837 -8.61 7.72 43.57
CA LEU A 837 -8.76 6.60 44.50
C LEU A 837 -9.51 5.48 43.81
N GLY A 838 -9.02 4.25 43.98
CA GLY A 838 -9.65 3.06 43.46
C GLY A 838 -9.48 1.84 44.34
N ARG A 839 -10.18 0.77 43.96
CA ARG A 839 -10.16 -0.54 44.61
C ARG A 839 -10.23 -1.62 43.54
N ILE A 840 -9.50 -2.72 43.72
CA ILE A 840 -9.67 -3.91 42.89
C ILE A 840 -10.82 -4.75 43.46
N ASP A 841 -11.82 -5.04 42.63
CA ASP A 841 -12.96 -5.89 43.00
C ASP A 841 -12.60 -7.39 42.98
N SER A 842 -13.58 -8.25 43.30
CA SER A 842 -13.36 -9.70 43.31
C SER A 842 -13.11 -10.32 41.93
N ASN A 843 -13.39 -9.59 40.85
CA ASN A 843 -13.14 -10.01 39.47
C ASN A 843 -11.78 -9.50 38.95
N GLY A 844 -11.05 -8.73 39.76
CA GLY A 844 -9.78 -8.13 39.38
C GLY A 844 -9.90 -6.79 38.64
N GLU A 845 -11.10 -6.19 38.58
CA GLU A 845 -11.35 -4.93 37.89
C GLU A 845 -11.18 -3.73 38.83
N LEU A 846 -10.76 -2.59 38.26
CA LEU A 846 -10.60 -1.34 38.99
C LEU A 846 -11.95 -0.65 39.19
N GLU A 847 -12.39 -0.48 40.42
CA GLU A 847 -13.49 0.41 40.80
C GLU A 847 -13.01 1.83 41.09
N TYR A 848 -13.76 2.84 40.62
CA TYR A 848 -13.49 4.25 40.92
C TYR A 848 -14.15 4.70 42.22
N TYR A 849 -13.37 5.26 43.15
CA TYR A 849 -13.83 5.75 44.46
C TYR A 849 -13.80 7.28 44.60
N GLY A 850 -13.19 8.01 43.67
CA GLY A 850 -13.13 9.48 43.68
C GLY A 850 -11.73 10.03 43.51
N ARG A 851 -11.54 11.30 43.84
CA ARG A 851 -10.23 11.97 43.81
C ARG A 851 -9.76 12.35 45.21
N ILE A 852 -8.46 12.34 45.41
CA ILE A 852 -7.80 12.83 46.64
C ILE A 852 -7.75 14.36 46.65
N ASP A 853 -7.61 14.96 45.47
CA ASP A 853 -7.51 16.40 45.26
C ASP A 853 -8.88 17.05 44.92
N ARG A 854 -8.86 18.37 44.70
CA ARG A 854 -10.05 19.18 44.36
C ARG A 854 -10.28 19.29 42.85
N GLN A 855 -9.76 18.36 42.05
CA GLN A 855 -9.97 18.36 40.61
C GLN A 855 -11.32 17.74 40.25
N VAL A 856 -11.97 18.28 39.22
CA VAL A 856 -13.31 17.89 38.80
C VAL A 856 -13.39 17.72 37.29
N LYS A 857 -14.40 17.00 36.81
CA LYS A 857 -14.69 16.83 35.37
C LYS A 857 -15.99 17.56 35.04
N VAL A 858 -15.92 18.53 34.13
CA VAL A 858 -17.05 19.37 33.71
C VAL A 858 -17.31 19.07 32.24
N ASN A 859 -18.36 18.29 31.96
CA ASN A 859 -18.74 17.86 30.60
C ASN A 859 -17.56 17.24 29.83
N GLY A 860 -16.85 16.31 30.46
CA GLY A 860 -15.67 15.62 29.92
C GLY A 860 -14.35 16.35 30.09
N VAL A 861 -14.36 17.66 30.35
CA VAL A 861 -13.14 18.47 30.47
C VAL A 861 -12.61 18.42 31.90
N ARG A 862 -11.32 18.10 32.04
CA ARG A 862 -10.61 18.09 33.32
C ARG A 862 -10.35 19.52 33.78
N VAL A 863 -10.91 19.91 34.92
CA VAL A 863 -10.82 21.27 35.49
C VAL A 863 -10.29 21.22 36.92
N GLU A 864 -9.22 21.98 37.18
CA GLU A 864 -8.69 22.23 38.51
C GLU A 864 -9.46 23.38 39.16
N LEU A 865 -10.16 23.12 40.28
CA LEU A 865 -10.90 24.19 40.98
C LEU A 865 -9.96 25.32 41.44
N ALA A 866 -8.69 25.02 41.69
CA ALA A 866 -7.68 26.03 42.01
C ALA A 866 -7.35 26.96 40.82
N GLU A 867 -7.36 26.48 39.56
CA GLU A 867 -7.22 27.35 38.37
C GLU A 867 -8.42 28.29 38.28
N VAL A 868 -9.64 27.78 38.52
CA VAL A 868 -10.86 28.60 38.55
C VAL A 868 -10.78 29.64 39.66
N GLU A 869 -10.39 29.26 40.88
CA GLU A 869 -10.22 30.17 42.02
C GLU A 869 -9.16 31.25 41.74
N HIS A 870 -8.05 30.88 41.12
CA HIS A 870 -7.01 31.83 40.70
C HIS A 870 -7.54 32.81 39.65
N VAL A 871 -8.25 32.32 38.64
CA VAL A 871 -8.90 33.12 37.60
C VAL A 871 -9.93 34.09 38.19
N LEU A 872 -10.75 33.62 39.14
CA LEU A 872 -11.71 34.46 39.85
C LEU A 872 -10.99 35.60 40.57
N CYS A 873 -9.95 35.31 41.35
CA CYS A 873 -9.19 36.32 42.08
C CYS A 873 -8.40 37.29 41.16
N ALA A 874 -8.00 36.84 39.97
CA ALA A 874 -7.34 37.68 38.97
C ALA A 874 -8.31 38.59 38.20
N THR A 875 -9.62 38.33 38.26
CA THR A 875 -10.64 39.10 37.52
C THR A 875 -10.90 40.45 38.20
N PRO A 876 -10.82 41.58 37.47
CA PRO A 876 -11.17 42.89 38.00
C PRO A 876 -12.58 42.92 38.61
N GLY A 877 -12.69 43.43 39.84
CA GLY A 877 -13.96 43.49 40.58
C GLY A 877 -14.20 42.33 41.56
N ILE A 878 -13.39 41.27 41.52
CA ILE A 878 -13.39 40.20 42.52
C ILE A 878 -12.22 40.43 43.50
N GLU A 879 -12.49 40.26 44.78
CA GLU A 879 -11.50 40.32 45.87
C GLU A 879 -11.02 38.92 46.26
N ASP A 880 -11.96 37.98 46.38
CA ASP A 880 -11.70 36.59 46.78
C ASP A 880 -12.76 35.66 46.15
N GLY A 881 -12.44 34.40 45.91
CA GLY A 881 -13.32 33.47 45.20
C GLY A 881 -13.09 32.01 45.56
N ALA A 882 -14.17 31.24 45.68
CA ALA A 882 -14.16 29.79 45.89
C ALA A 882 -15.08 29.09 44.88
N ALA A 883 -14.58 28.04 44.23
CA ALA A 883 -15.32 27.29 43.23
C ALA A 883 -15.64 25.86 43.70
N THR A 884 -16.75 25.31 43.19
CA THR A 884 -17.16 23.92 43.40
C THR A 884 -17.87 23.37 42.16
N LEU A 885 -17.95 22.04 42.07
CA LEU A 885 -18.73 21.35 41.05
C LEU A 885 -20.21 21.39 41.42
N GLU A 886 -21.03 21.54 40.40
CA GLU A 886 -22.48 21.57 40.50
C GLU A 886 -23.06 20.62 39.45
N THR A 887 -23.95 19.71 39.86
CA THR A 887 -24.57 18.73 38.95
C THR A 887 -26.07 18.98 38.84
N HIS A 888 -26.60 19.11 37.62
CA HIS A 888 -28.02 19.30 37.37
C HIS A 888 -28.50 18.42 36.22
N GLY A 889 -29.50 17.57 36.48
CA GLY A 889 -30.13 16.74 35.42
C GLY A 889 -29.18 15.81 34.67
N GLY A 890 -28.00 15.51 35.24
CA GLY A 890 -26.94 14.73 34.60
C GLY A 890 -25.78 15.56 34.05
N ALA A 891 -25.98 16.87 33.79
CA ALA A 891 -24.92 17.78 33.34
C ALA A 891 -24.10 18.31 34.52
N SER A 892 -22.81 18.51 34.31
CA SER A 892 -21.88 19.05 35.30
C SER A 892 -21.48 20.48 34.93
N GLY A 893 -21.44 21.38 35.91
CA GLY A 893 -21.08 22.79 35.74
C GLY A 893 -20.32 23.33 36.95
N LEU A 894 -19.72 24.51 36.81
CA LEU A 894 -19.03 25.17 37.92
C LEU A 894 -19.95 26.16 38.63
N ALA A 895 -19.92 26.16 39.96
CA ALA A 895 -20.53 27.18 40.79
C ALA A 895 -19.47 27.88 41.64
N ALA A 896 -19.60 29.19 41.84
CA ALA A 896 -18.65 29.98 42.61
C ALA A 896 -19.32 30.91 43.63
N LEU A 897 -18.69 31.01 44.81
CA LEU A 897 -18.90 32.11 45.74
C LEU A 897 -17.80 33.15 45.51
N VAL A 898 -18.19 34.42 45.39
CA VAL A 898 -17.24 35.53 45.16
C VAL A 898 -17.45 36.64 46.17
N VAL A 899 -16.35 37.23 46.64
CA VAL A 899 -16.36 38.50 47.37
C VAL A 899 -16.08 39.60 46.36
N LEU A 900 -17.03 40.52 46.17
CA LEU A 900 -16.91 41.60 45.20
C LEU A 900 -16.22 42.81 45.83
N ARG A 901 -15.36 43.48 45.06
CA ARG A 901 -14.81 44.79 45.44
C ARG A 901 -15.92 45.85 45.45
N PRO A 902 -15.79 46.93 46.24
CA PRO A 902 -16.78 48.00 46.28
C PRO A 902 -17.11 48.55 44.89
N GLY A 903 -18.41 48.57 44.54
CA GLY A 903 -18.90 49.07 43.25
C GLY A 903 -18.97 48.05 42.12
N ALA A 904 -18.44 46.83 42.28
CA ALA A 904 -18.55 45.77 41.28
C ALA A 904 -19.84 44.96 41.44
N THR A 905 -20.38 44.45 40.32
CA THR A 905 -21.57 43.58 40.29
C THR A 905 -21.30 42.21 39.68
N VAL A 906 -22.13 41.21 40.03
CA VAL A 906 -22.01 39.84 39.47
C VAL A 906 -22.08 39.81 37.92
N PRO A 907 -22.97 40.57 37.25
CA PRO A 907 -22.99 40.62 35.79
C PRO A 907 -21.70 41.14 35.16
N GLU A 908 -21.08 42.17 35.72
CA GLU A 908 -19.83 42.75 35.21
C GLU A 908 -18.66 41.78 35.32
N VAL A 909 -18.46 41.16 36.49
CA VAL A 909 -17.37 40.18 36.68
C VAL A 909 -17.59 38.93 35.83
N ARG A 910 -18.84 38.50 35.61
CA ARG A 910 -19.17 37.40 34.69
C ARG A 910 -18.81 37.75 33.26
N SER A 911 -19.09 38.99 32.83
CA SER A 911 -18.74 39.44 31.49
C SER A 911 -17.23 39.51 31.30
N ALA A 912 -16.48 39.96 32.31
CA ALA A 912 -15.01 39.97 32.29
C ALA A 912 -14.42 38.54 32.22
N LEU A 913 -14.94 37.61 33.02
CA LEU A 913 -14.52 36.20 32.97
C LEU A 913 -14.73 35.59 31.58
N ARG A 914 -15.89 35.84 30.95
CA ARG A 914 -16.20 35.32 29.61
C ARG A 914 -15.33 35.90 28.51
N ALA A 915 -14.82 37.12 28.69
CA ALA A 915 -13.95 37.75 27.70
C ALA A 915 -12.56 37.10 27.65
N ASP A 916 -12.03 36.66 28.80
CA ASP A 916 -10.62 36.26 28.92
C ASP A 916 -10.39 34.77 29.19
N GLN A 917 -11.45 34.01 29.46
CA GLN A 917 -11.37 32.62 29.90
C GLN A 917 -12.22 31.66 29.05
N PRO A 918 -11.74 30.43 28.83
CA PRO A 918 -12.54 29.37 28.23
C PRO A 918 -13.87 29.15 28.98
N SER A 919 -14.92 28.82 28.24
CA SER A 919 -16.27 28.63 28.77
C SER A 919 -16.34 27.62 29.94
N HIS A 920 -15.54 26.55 29.88
CA HIS A 920 -15.50 25.51 30.92
C HIS A 920 -14.82 25.97 32.23
N LEU A 921 -14.08 27.08 32.24
CA LEU A 921 -13.53 27.70 33.45
C LEU A 921 -14.44 28.78 34.04
N VAL A 922 -15.50 29.19 33.33
CA VAL A 922 -16.42 30.24 33.77
C VAL A 922 -17.58 29.61 34.57
N PRO A 923 -17.75 29.95 35.87
CA PRO A 923 -18.86 29.43 36.65
C PRO A 923 -20.22 29.81 36.09
N THR A 924 -21.09 28.82 35.91
CA THR A 924 -22.48 29.02 35.46
C THR A 924 -23.27 29.74 36.56
N THR A 925 -23.08 29.32 37.81
CA THR A 925 -23.62 29.99 39.01
C THR A 925 -22.55 30.84 39.68
N ILE A 926 -22.79 32.15 39.87
CA ILE A 926 -21.92 33.04 40.67
C ILE A 926 -22.81 33.71 41.71
N LEU A 927 -22.46 33.53 42.99
CA LEU A 927 -23.16 34.15 44.11
C LEU A 927 -22.20 35.06 44.88
N ALA A 928 -22.57 36.34 45.01
CA ALA A 928 -21.80 37.29 45.80
C ALA A 928 -22.06 37.06 47.30
N VAL A 929 -20.98 37.03 48.09
CA VAL A 929 -21.00 36.94 49.56
C VAL A 929 -20.13 38.02 50.17
N THR A 930 -20.40 38.40 51.41
CA THR A 930 -19.60 39.39 52.14
C THR A 930 -18.25 38.85 52.60
N ALA A 931 -18.13 37.53 52.80
CA ALA A 931 -16.89 36.82 53.09
C ALA A 931 -17.02 35.33 52.71
N LEU A 932 -15.90 34.69 52.35
CA LEU A 932 -15.89 33.24 52.12
C LEU A 932 -15.98 32.45 53.45
N PRO A 933 -16.70 31.32 53.48
CA PRO A 933 -16.68 30.40 54.62
C PRO A 933 -15.26 29.86 54.82
N ARG A 934 -14.73 29.92 56.04
CA ARG A 934 -13.38 29.45 56.37
C ARG A 934 -13.38 28.52 57.58
N LEU A 935 -12.51 27.50 57.54
CA LEU A 935 -12.17 26.62 58.65
C LEU A 935 -11.39 27.38 59.73
N PRO A 936 -11.30 26.85 60.97
CA PRO A 936 -10.52 27.48 62.06
C PRO A 936 -9.03 27.71 61.74
N ASN A 937 -8.47 26.96 60.78
CA ASN A 937 -7.10 27.13 60.29
C ASN A 937 -6.97 28.17 59.16
N GLY A 938 -8.03 28.93 58.86
CA GLY A 938 -8.04 30.00 57.86
C GLY A 938 -8.28 29.54 56.41
N LYS A 939 -8.27 28.23 56.12
CA LYS A 939 -8.56 27.70 54.77
C LYS A 939 -10.05 27.82 54.44
N VAL A 940 -10.40 27.97 53.16
CA VAL A 940 -11.81 27.96 52.72
C VAL A 940 -12.49 26.65 53.10
N ASP A 941 -13.66 26.73 53.71
CA ASP A 941 -14.50 25.58 54.05
C ASP A 941 -15.35 25.19 52.83
N VAL A 942 -14.83 24.25 52.04
CA VAL A 942 -15.43 23.78 50.78
C VAL A 942 -16.83 23.18 51.00
N ARG A 943 -17.06 22.53 52.14
CA ARG A 943 -18.36 21.96 52.48
C ARG A 943 -19.36 23.08 52.74
N ALA A 944 -18.97 24.10 53.52
CA ALA A 944 -19.80 25.27 53.74
C ALA A 944 -20.05 26.09 52.46
N VAL A 945 -19.07 26.17 51.55
CA VAL A 945 -19.24 26.77 50.21
C VAL A 945 -20.32 26.03 49.42
N THR A 946 -20.23 24.70 49.36
CA THR A 946 -21.17 23.84 48.64
C THR A 946 -22.58 23.89 49.24
N ASP A 947 -22.70 23.82 50.58
CA ASP A 947 -23.97 23.92 51.29
C ASP A 947 -24.63 25.29 51.10
N THR A 948 -23.84 26.36 51.06
CA THR A 948 -24.35 27.73 50.84
C THR A 948 -24.91 27.89 49.44
N LEU A 949 -24.19 27.41 48.42
CA LEU A 949 -24.69 27.36 47.04
C LEU A 949 -25.97 26.51 46.91
N ALA A 950 -26.04 25.36 47.60
CA ALA A 950 -27.21 24.50 47.61
C ALA A 950 -28.44 25.13 48.33
N ARG A 951 -28.23 25.84 49.44
CA ARG A 951 -29.30 26.50 50.22
C ARG A 951 -29.93 27.68 49.48
N THR A 952 -29.12 28.54 48.88
CA THR A 952 -29.61 29.72 48.12
C THR A 952 -30.49 29.31 46.94
N ARG A 953 -30.23 28.14 46.34
CA ARG A 953 -31.06 27.55 45.28
C ARG A 953 -32.41 27.06 45.77
N ARG A 954 -32.46 26.40 46.92
CA ARG A 954 -33.73 25.95 47.52
C ARG A 954 -34.61 27.14 47.89
N ALA A 955 -34.01 28.24 48.34
CA ALA A 955 -34.71 29.49 48.65
C ALA A 955 -35.24 30.21 47.40
N GLY A 956 -34.54 30.14 46.26
CA GLY A 956 -35.02 30.65 44.97
C GLY A 956 -36.11 29.80 44.30
N SER A 957 -36.28 28.54 44.71
CA SER A 957 -37.25 27.57 44.17
C SER A 957 -38.61 27.56 44.88
N THR A 958 -38.82 28.41 45.89
CA THR A 958 -40.07 28.59 46.63
C THR A 958 -40.43 30.09 46.54
N ARG A 959 -41.52 30.65 45.99
CA ARG A 959 -42.92 30.28 45.62
C ARG A 959 -43.57 31.60 45.03
N PRO A 960 -44.86 31.74 44.59
CA PRO A 960 -46.06 31.16 45.20
C PRO A 960 -47.15 30.60 44.26
N ASP A 961 -47.87 29.62 44.81
CA ASP A 961 -49.25 29.31 44.46
C ASP A 961 -50.13 30.57 44.60
N GLY A 962 -50.95 30.86 43.59
CA GLY A 962 -52.14 31.70 43.75
C GLY A 962 -52.42 32.68 42.61
N ASN A 963 -53.10 32.23 41.55
CA ASN A 963 -54.45 32.72 41.29
C ASN A 963 -55.21 31.86 40.26
N ARG A 964 -56.34 31.30 40.70
CA ARG A 964 -57.47 30.97 39.83
C ARG A 964 -58.05 32.27 39.30
N THR A 965 -58.34 32.36 38.00
CA THR A 965 -59.66 32.75 37.40
C THR A 965 -59.52 33.04 35.90
N HIS A 966 -60.47 32.49 35.12
CA HIS A 966 -61.05 32.96 33.83
C HIS A 966 -60.12 33.68 32.84
N THR A 967 -59.87 33.16 31.63
CA THR A 967 -60.80 32.75 30.56
C THR A 967 -60.04 31.94 29.52
#